data_AF-A0AAE4LJ31-F1
#
_entry.id   AF-A0AAE4LJ31-F1
#
_cell.length_a   1.000
_cell.length_b   1.000
_cell.length_c   1.000
_cell.angle_alpha   90.00
_cell.angle_beta   90.00
_cell.angle_gamma   90.00
#
_symmetry.space_group_name_H-M   'P 1'
#
loop_
_entity.id
_entity.type
_entity.pdbx_description
1 polymer ?
#
loop_
_entity_poly.entity_id
_entity_poly.type
_entity_poly.pdbx_seq_one_letter_code
_entity_poly.pdbx_strand_id
1 'polypeptide(L)'
;MDEVRIKDLASASGQLAEFDAFEFIVDVPTAAASMKVSGKEIKGVMAPKKHTHAVSDITGLSGELDKKLDKKGGSISGDLSVMGDTYLRRLHLEEFLEVPEYRYNRIETIVGDRWSAPGGGIVEVVSSEKRTLVVKLEDGEISTLRENDLCMGIFLNSAMDASSGNTVNSDDSFGNRTYAGFTTCYFRLTECLDRDTYAEWRYELREGYPYHPQAAMQFVAFGNTTDKERQTSRYETRTYLRFLTGMDDWTIRTENIAAQFGDLSNLKAHGLDMTGYSAYLKNIYLTGFLSDKSGDSWFDSATGDMQLFNRTTGYGVSFRNGILRFGRIDPAKPDTGTDFDELMQTISSTLETLGRINSDEYVSPVEKSFLKERLQDIRTEYEQLRTNALRLLSVFRYRSVNGKTLMVYGKRRAVRLLADEWTPYEDAYQRAVATIGKYTQSEPEFIPIEADFADIEAYYTARRTIGALLDEAAKNDNGDLEYLRENFQDISTEIDAGSGVVLSGFVGVKDDTDKKVVAGMAGCALKGAPTSKHGKLMFFAGADGIENAATAATRIYEDGHVEMASGIFSGYSKVQFKYFTDEGTDYNASTRKYTLNRNFNLIANGADFGSFIVWLNLPVSAEYIGSVVNLYDCPIRTRSSPNIVLAADDTQSGIVTTLKKDAYGMGYLPVPRIETYGGLLQLLAVPSPYSSVKCMWHVTYQMMSEFRIYEE
;
A
#
# COMPACT_ATOMS: atom_id res chain seq x y z
N MET A 1 -141.87 46.51 -52.92
CA MET A 1 -140.65 46.38 -53.75
C MET A 1 -139.90 45.19 -53.21
N ASP A 2 -139.57 44.29 -54.14
CA ASP A 2 -139.14 42.91 -54.00
C ASP A 2 -138.47 42.51 -52.67
N GLU A 3 -139.15 41.60 -51.95
CA GLU A 3 -138.58 40.81 -50.86
C GLU A 3 -137.35 40.05 -51.38
N VAL A 4 -136.16 40.52 -51.01
CA VAL A 4 -134.91 39.79 -51.27
C VAL A 4 -134.72 38.75 -50.16
N ARG A 5 -135.10 37.49 -50.43
CA ARG A 5 -134.72 36.34 -49.58
C ARG A 5 -133.32 35.87 -49.94
N ILE A 6 -132.32 36.24 -49.14
CA ILE A 6 -130.94 35.75 -49.27
C ILE A 6 -130.90 34.28 -48.82
N LYS A 7 -130.63 33.36 -49.76
CA LYS A 7 -130.55 31.90 -49.49
C LYS A 7 -129.14 31.42 -49.15
N ASP A 8 -128.10 32.10 -49.62
CA ASP A 8 -126.69 31.83 -49.28
C ASP A 8 -125.82 33.08 -49.40
N LEU A 9 -124.64 33.03 -48.78
CA LEU A 9 -123.74 34.18 -48.59
C LEU A 9 -122.97 34.59 -49.86
N ALA A 10 -122.91 33.74 -50.90
CA ALA A 10 -122.14 34.03 -52.11
C ALA A 10 -122.90 34.97 -53.08
N SER A 11 -124.24 34.97 -53.00
CA SER A 11 -125.11 35.83 -53.82
C SER A 11 -125.17 37.31 -53.40
N ALA A 12 -124.59 37.67 -52.24
CA ALA A 12 -124.73 39.00 -51.63
C ALA A 12 -123.55 39.97 -51.85
N SER A 13 -122.49 39.57 -52.58
CA SER A 13 -121.21 40.32 -52.64
C SER A 13 -121.32 41.71 -53.27
N GLY A 14 -122.15 41.89 -54.31
CA GLY A 14 -122.35 43.19 -54.97
C GLY A 14 -123.19 44.19 -54.15
N GLN A 15 -123.98 43.69 -53.19
CA GLN A 15 -124.90 44.51 -52.38
C GLN A 15 -124.27 44.97 -51.06
N LEU A 16 -123.17 44.35 -50.62
CA LEU A 16 -122.43 44.69 -49.40
C LEU A 16 -121.74 46.06 -49.44
N ALA A 17 -121.54 46.65 -50.61
CA ALA A 17 -120.92 47.97 -50.76
C ALA A 17 -121.79 49.12 -50.20
N GLU A 18 -123.12 48.95 -50.20
CA GLU A 18 -124.08 49.94 -49.70
C GLU A 18 -124.65 49.56 -48.34
N PHE A 19 -123.98 48.67 -47.60
CA PHE A 19 -124.49 48.14 -46.33
C PHE A 19 -124.86 49.24 -45.33
N ASP A 20 -124.10 50.33 -45.29
CA ASP A 20 -124.37 51.46 -44.40
C ASP A 20 -125.66 52.22 -44.74
N ALA A 21 -126.12 52.11 -45.99
CA ALA A 21 -127.35 52.70 -46.50
C ALA A 21 -128.57 51.76 -46.39
N PHE A 22 -128.40 50.50 -45.98
CA PHE A 22 -129.55 49.63 -45.72
C PHE A 22 -130.33 50.13 -44.54
N GLU A 23 -131.64 50.28 -44.72
CA GLU A 23 -132.53 50.69 -43.66
C GLU A 23 -133.52 49.59 -43.28
N PHE A 24 -133.33 49.06 -42.09
CA PHE A 24 -134.11 48.03 -41.46
C PHE A 24 -135.28 48.67 -40.73
N ILE A 25 -136.40 48.81 -41.44
CA ILE A 25 -137.65 49.22 -40.83
C ILE A 25 -138.37 48.05 -40.15
N VAL A 26 -138.96 48.36 -38.99
CA VAL A 26 -139.75 47.54 -38.07
C VAL A 26 -141.12 48.21 -37.88
N ASP A 27 -142.24 47.48 -38.03
CA ASP A 27 -143.61 48.02 -37.88
C ASP A 27 -143.88 48.62 -36.49
N VAL A 28 -144.49 49.80 -36.43
CA VAL A 28 -144.80 50.51 -35.18
C VAL A 28 -146.33 50.55 -34.97
N PRO A 29 -146.88 50.08 -33.83
CA PRO A 29 -148.27 49.62 -33.81
C PRO A 29 -149.38 50.66 -33.64
N THR A 30 -149.14 51.96 -33.46
CA THR A 30 -150.31 52.84 -33.15
C THR A 30 -151.27 52.97 -34.32
N ALA A 31 -150.78 52.76 -35.52
CA ALA A 31 -151.47 52.85 -36.79
C ALA A 31 -150.59 52.12 -37.80
N ALA A 32 -151.02 52.08 -39.06
CA ALA A 32 -150.17 51.70 -40.18
C ALA A 32 -148.95 52.63 -40.34
N ALA A 33 -147.87 52.44 -39.57
CA ALA A 33 -146.58 53.12 -39.75
C ALA A 33 -145.41 52.35 -39.09
N SER A 34 -144.23 52.39 -39.71
CA SER A 34 -143.07 51.53 -39.41
C SER A 34 -141.78 52.38 -39.29
N MET A 35 -140.79 52.03 -38.44
CA MET A 35 -139.55 52.80 -38.16
C MET A 35 -138.22 52.08 -38.45
N LYS A 36 -137.17 52.83 -38.80
CA LYS A 36 -136.02 52.55 -39.70
C LYS A 36 -134.66 52.60 -38.97
N VAL A 37 -133.89 51.50 -38.95
CA VAL A 37 -132.52 51.39 -38.37
C VAL A 37 -131.50 51.17 -39.49
N SER A 38 -130.35 51.83 -39.47
CA SER A 38 -129.39 51.76 -40.59
C SER A 38 -128.30 50.69 -40.42
N GLY A 39 -127.77 50.14 -41.52
CA GLY A 39 -126.62 49.21 -41.46
C GLY A 39 -125.34 49.86 -40.92
N LYS A 40 -125.23 51.19 -40.96
CA LYS A 40 -124.16 51.96 -40.32
C LYS A 40 -124.13 51.78 -38.80
N GLU A 41 -125.30 51.64 -38.17
CA GLU A 41 -125.42 51.41 -36.73
C GLU A 41 -125.09 49.96 -36.35
N ILE A 42 -125.29 49.01 -37.28
CA ILE A 42 -124.91 47.60 -37.12
C ILE A 42 -123.37 47.41 -37.27
N LYS A 43 -122.72 48.21 -38.11
CA LYS A 43 -121.26 48.18 -38.37
C LYS A 43 -120.41 48.66 -37.20
N GLY A 44 -120.98 49.46 -36.28
CA GLY A 44 -120.34 49.88 -35.04
C GLY A 44 -120.10 48.75 -34.01
N VAL A 45 -120.67 47.55 -34.25
CA VAL A 45 -120.62 46.40 -33.32
C VAL A 45 -119.81 45.22 -33.88
N MET A 46 -119.27 45.29 -35.11
CA MET A 46 -118.49 44.21 -35.77
C MET A 46 -117.14 44.70 -36.35
N ALA A 47 -116.03 44.35 -35.70
CA ALA A 47 -114.65 44.63 -36.16
C ALA A 47 -114.00 43.45 -36.92
N PRO A 48 -112.86 43.64 -37.65
CA PRO A 48 -111.93 42.53 -37.90
C PRO A 48 -110.42 42.80 -37.64
N LYS A 49 -109.67 41.68 -37.58
CA LYS A 49 -108.29 41.42 -37.15
C LYS A 49 -107.21 41.59 -38.29
N LYS A 50 -106.06 42.23 -37.99
CA LYS A 50 -104.65 42.22 -38.56
C LYS A 50 -104.27 42.68 -40.02
N HIS A 51 -103.06 43.31 -40.17
CA HIS A 51 -102.37 43.91 -41.38
C HIS A 51 -100.78 43.86 -41.33
N THR A 52 -100.01 44.36 -42.35
CA THR A 52 -98.49 44.30 -42.54
C THR A 52 -97.71 45.65 -42.63
N HIS A 53 -96.37 45.69 -42.37
CA HIS A 53 -95.48 46.90 -42.15
C HIS A 53 -94.13 46.98 -42.95
N ALA A 54 -93.37 48.10 -42.87
CA ALA A 54 -92.00 48.32 -43.43
C ALA A 54 -90.87 47.80 -42.50
N VAL A 55 -89.63 47.47 -42.94
CA VAL A 55 -88.63 46.75 -42.09
C VAL A 55 -88.29 47.40 -40.74
N SER A 56 -88.17 48.73 -40.67
CA SER A 56 -88.00 49.46 -39.39
C SER A 56 -89.23 49.38 -38.49
N ASP A 57 -90.38 49.16 -39.12
CA ASP A 57 -91.72 49.12 -38.53
C ASP A 57 -92.22 47.66 -38.39
N ILE A 58 -91.46 46.68 -38.90
CA ILE A 58 -91.60 45.26 -38.68
C ILE A 58 -90.69 44.94 -37.50
N THR A 59 -91.27 45.10 -36.33
CA THR A 59 -90.66 44.76 -35.05
C THR A 59 -90.11 43.33 -35.11
N GLY A 60 -88.80 43.18 -34.97
CA GLY A 60 -88.11 41.90 -34.83
C GLY A 60 -87.27 41.42 -36.02
N LEU A 61 -87.29 42.08 -37.18
CA LEU A 61 -86.49 41.64 -38.35
C LEU A 61 -84.97 41.77 -38.11
N SER A 62 -84.55 42.76 -37.33
CA SER A 62 -83.18 42.85 -36.82
C SER A 62 -82.80 41.61 -36.01
N GLY A 63 -83.75 41.04 -35.25
CA GLY A 63 -83.58 39.79 -34.51
C GLY A 63 -83.56 38.52 -35.38
N GLU A 64 -84.21 38.52 -36.55
CA GLU A 64 -84.09 37.42 -37.54
C GLU A 64 -82.74 37.46 -38.28
N LEU A 65 -82.19 38.65 -38.52
CA LEU A 65 -80.83 38.83 -39.04
C LEU A 65 -79.77 38.41 -38.00
N ASP A 66 -79.98 38.73 -36.72
CA ASP A 66 -79.15 38.25 -35.61
C ASP A 66 -79.22 36.72 -35.41
N LYS A 67 -80.32 36.05 -35.81
CA LYS A 67 -80.41 34.57 -35.84
C LYS A 67 -79.58 33.92 -36.95
N LYS A 68 -79.32 34.61 -38.06
CA LYS A 68 -78.49 34.08 -39.16
C LYS A 68 -76.99 34.14 -38.89
N LEU A 69 -76.58 34.86 -37.84
CA LEU A 69 -75.22 34.85 -37.31
C LEU A 69 -75.28 34.76 -35.78
N ASP A 70 -75.89 33.68 -35.27
CA ASP A 70 -75.95 33.44 -33.84
C ASP A 70 -74.54 33.22 -33.28
N LYS A 71 -74.08 34.20 -32.50
CA LYS A 71 -72.80 34.20 -31.76
C LYS A 71 -72.77 33.16 -30.62
N LYS A 72 -73.78 32.29 -30.50
CA LYS A 72 -73.83 31.16 -29.56
C LYS A 72 -73.76 29.77 -30.20
N GLY A 73 -73.50 29.68 -31.50
CA GLY A 73 -73.10 28.43 -32.16
C GLY A 73 -74.17 27.86 -33.08
N GLY A 74 -73.93 28.01 -34.39
CA GLY A 74 -74.65 27.31 -35.47
C GLY A 74 -73.69 26.46 -36.30
N SER A 75 -74.22 25.43 -36.96
CA SER A 75 -73.46 24.58 -37.87
C SER A 75 -73.25 25.25 -39.24
N ILE A 76 -72.06 25.10 -39.80
CA ILE A 76 -71.72 25.45 -41.19
C ILE A 76 -71.56 24.14 -41.96
N SER A 77 -72.05 24.06 -43.18
CA SER A 77 -71.89 22.92 -44.10
C SER A 77 -71.37 23.40 -45.45
N GLY A 78 -70.31 22.75 -45.97
CA GLY A 78 -69.58 23.18 -47.17
C GLY A 78 -68.22 23.80 -46.83
N ASP A 79 -67.52 24.31 -47.85
CA ASP A 79 -66.15 24.82 -47.68
C ASP A 79 -66.10 26.10 -46.83
N LEU A 80 -65.21 26.11 -45.83
CA LEU A 80 -64.99 27.25 -44.95
C LEU A 80 -63.59 27.84 -45.21
N SER A 81 -63.54 29.09 -45.69
CA SER A 81 -62.30 29.84 -45.87
C SER A 81 -62.25 31.03 -44.92
N VAL A 82 -61.24 31.08 -44.05
CA VAL A 82 -61.02 32.18 -43.10
C VAL A 82 -59.68 32.86 -43.39
N MET A 83 -59.70 34.17 -43.65
CA MET A 83 -58.51 34.97 -43.97
C MET A 83 -57.85 35.62 -42.72
N GLY A 84 -58.08 35.05 -41.53
CA GLY A 84 -57.61 35.55 -40.23
C GLY A 84 -57.59 34.46 -39.13
N ASP A 85 -57.34 34.84 -37.88
CA ASP A 85 -57.19 33.87 -36.77
C ASP A 85 -58.50 33.16 -36.43
N THR A 86 -58.43 31.84 -36.37
CA THR A 86 -59.57 30.98 -36.06
C THR A 86 -59.34 30.31 -34.71
N TYR A 87 -60.10 30.72 -33.69
CA TYR A 87 -60.04 30.15 -32.35
C TYR A 87 -61.11 29.07 -32.19
N LEU A 88 -60.72 27.83 -32.47
CA LEU A 88 -61.57 26.67 -32.33
C LEU A 88 -61.32 26.01 -30.98
N ARG A 89 -62.39 25.71 -30.23
CA ARG A 89 -62.26 24.92 -29.00
C ARG A 89 -62.03 23.44 -29.31
N ARG A 90 -62.57 22.93 -30.43
CA ARG A 90 -62.38 21.57 -30.94
C ARG A 90 -62.46 21.60 -32.47
N LEU A 91 -61.60 20.81 -33.10
CA LEU A 91 -61.56 20.60 -34.55
C LEU A 91 -61.64 19.07 -34.76
N HIS A 92 -62.69 18.61 -35.43
CA HIS A 92 -62.86 17.21 -35.84
C HIS A 92 -62.83 17.17 -37.36
N LEU A 93 -62.01 16.29 -37.91
CA LEU A 93 -61.80 16.11 -39.34
C LEU A 93 -62.02 14.63 -39.63
N GLU A 94 -62.72 14.34 -40.71
CA GLU A 94 -63.03 12.96 -41.07
C GLU A 94 -61.85 12.26 -41.75
N GLU A 95 -60.93 13.03 -42.34
CA GLU A 95 -59.79 12.48 -43.07
C GLU A 95 -58.45 13.07 -42.56
N PHE A 96 -58.07 14.29 -42.95
CA PHE A 96 -56.76 14.84 -42.58
C PHE A 96 -56.76 16.34 -42.25
N LEU A 97 -55.81 16.75 -41.40
CA LEU A 97 -55.49 18.15 -41.11
C LEU A 97 -54.17 18.51 -41.76
N GLU A 98 -54.21 19.25 -42.86
CA GLU A 98 -52.99 19.74 -43.52
C GLU A 98 -52.70 21.17 -43.06
N VAL A 99 -51.71 21.32 -42.18
CA VAL A 99 -51.32 22.62 -41.61
C VAL A 99 -49.82 22.84 -41.73
N PRO A 100 -49.38 24.11 -41.91
CA PRO A 100 -47.96 24.42 -41.96
C PRO A 100 -47.17 24.12 -40.66
N GLU A 101 -47.75 24.34 -39.47
CA GLU A 101 -47.10 24.13 -38.16
C GLU A 101 -48.16 23.96 -37.05
N TYR A 102 -48.01 22.93 -36.20
CA TYR A 102 -48.72 22.87 -34.91
C TYR A 102 -47.83 23.50 -33.85
N ARG A 103 -48.28 24.44 -33.01
CA ARG A 103 -47.43 25.03 -31.97
C ARG A 103 -47.42 24.23 -30.66
N TYR A 104 -46.27 23.94 -30.06
CA TYR A 104 -45.22 22.98 -30.47
C TYR A 104 -44.32 22.83 -29.23
N ASN A 105 -44.48 21.76 -28.44
CA ASN A 105 -43.59 21.55 -27.29
C ASN A 105 -42.17 21.31 -27.82
N ARG A 106 -41.21 22.12 -27.36
CA ARG A 106 -39.78 21.96 -27.71
C ARG A 106 -39.11 20.78 -27.00
N ILE A 107 -39.84 20.11 -26.10
CA ILE A 107 -39.41 18.94 -25.35
C ILE A 107 -40.48 17.87 -25.57
N GLU A 108 -40.08 16.74 -26.15
CA GLU A 108 -40.87 15.52 -26.18
C GLU A 108 -40.64 14.78 -24.85
N THR A 109 -41.65 14.71 -23.99
CA THR A 109 -41.58 13.98 -22.71
C THR A 109 -42.23 12.62 -22.88
N ILE A 110 -41.44 11.55 -22.79
CA ILE A 110 -41.93 10.17 -22.82
C ILE A 110 -41.90 9.63 -21.39
N VAL A 111 -43.06 9.28 -20.83
CA VAL A 111 -43.18 8.56 -19.56
C VAL A 111 -43.39 7.09 -19.89
N GLY A 112 -42.30 6.32 -20.01
CA GLY A 112 -42.32 4.93 -20.46
C GLY A 112 -41.10 4.59 -21.30
N ASP A 113 -41.31 3.78 -22.34
CA ASP A 113 -40.24 3.34 -23.23
C ASP A 113 -40.42 3.89 -24.65
N ARG A 114 -39.32 4.28 -25.26
CA ARG A 114 -39.26 4.60 -26.70
C ARG A 114 -38.60 3.45 -27.44
N TRP A 115 -39.27 2.89 -28.43
CA TRP A 115 -38.75 1.78 -29.23
C TRP A 115 -38.47 2.18 -30.67
N SER A 116 -37.46 1.54 -31.25
CA SER A 116 -37.13 1.59 -32.67
C SER A 116 -36.81 0.16 -33.10
N ALA A 117 -37.68 -0.43 -33.92
CA ALA A 117 -37.62 -1.83 -34.29
C ALA A 117 -38.13 -2.05 -35.73
N PRO A 118 -37.97 -3.26 -36.31
CA PRO A 118 -38.29 -3.55 -37.71
C PRO A 118 -39.80 -3.56 -38.03
N GLY A 119 -40.66 -3.54 -37.01
CA GLY A 119 -42.10 -3.45 -37.17
C GLY A 119 -42.81 -2.95 -35.92
N GLY A 120 -44.06 -2.55 -36.12
CA GLY A 120 -44.97 -2.08 -35.07
C GLY A 120 -46.29 -1.60 -35.68
N GLY A 121 -47.22 -1.20 -34.84
CA GLY A 121 -48.52 -0.71 -35.30
C GLY A 121 -49.47 -0.35 -34.17
N ILE A 122 -50.68 0.05 -34.56
CA ILE A 122 -51.82 0.25 -33.65
C ILE A 122 -52.85 -0.82 -33.97
N VAL A 123 -53.33 -1.54 -32.97
CA VAL A 123 -54.40 -2.53 -33.15
C VAL A 123 -55.72 -1.80 -33.42
N GLU A 124 -56.36 -2.09 -34.54
CA GLU A 124 -57.70 -1.59 -34.85
C GLU A 124 -58.78 -2.52 -34.26
N VAL A 125 -58.64 -3.82 -34.51
CA VAL A 125 -59.59 -4.85 -34.08
C VAL A 125 -58.83 -6.04 -33.53
N VAL A 126 -59.38 -6.67 -32.48
CA VAL A 126 -58.85 -7.92 -31.92
C VAL A 126 -59.99 -8.92 -31.68
N SER A 127 -59.72 -10.19 -31.96
CA SER A 127 -60.53 -11.31 -31.51
C SER A 127 -59.69 -12.19 -30.59
N SER A 128 -59.97 -12.15 -29.28
CA SER A 128 -59.29 -12.97 -28.27
C SER A 128 -59.58 -14.46 -28.44
N GLU A 129 -60.82 -14.83 -28.82
CA GLU A 129 -61.23 -16.21 -29.08
C GLU A 129 -60.50 -16.83 -30.27
N LYS A 130 -60.44 -16.12 -31.41
CA LYS A 130 -59.78 -16.59 -32.63
C LYS A 130 -58.27 -16.33 -32.63
N ARG A 131 -57.79 -15.53 -31.67
CA ARG A 131 -56.43 -15.00 -31.57
C ARG A 131 -55.99 -14.33 -32.87
N THR A 132 -56.85 -13.44 -33.37
CA THR A 132 -56.55 -12.62 -34.56
C THR A 132 -56.56 -11.15 -34.19
N LEU A 133 -55.76 -10.37 -34.90
CA LEU A 133 -55.74 -8.92 -34.81
C LEU A 133 -55.65 -8.29 -36.20
N VAL A 134 -56.22 -7.09 -36.32
CA VAL A 134 -56.11 -6.22 -37.48
C VAL A 134 -55.37 -4.96 -37.03
N VAL A 135 -54.38 -4.56 -37.81
CA VAL A 135 -53.59 -3.34 -37.59
C VAL A 135 -54.24 -2.20 -38.35
N LYS A 136 -54.38 -1.05 -37.69
CA LYS A 136 -54.86 0.18 -38.32
C LYS A 136 -53.83 0.61 -39.37
N LEU A 137 -54.27 0.70 -40.62
CA LEU A 137 -53.51 1.22 -41.75
C LEU A 137 -54.28 2.38 -42.40
N GLU A 138 -53.57 3.36 -42.93
CA GLU A 138 -54.15 4.37 -43.80
C GLU A 138 -54.30 3.84 -45.24
N ASP A 139 -55.10 4.50 -46.07
CA ASP A 139 -55.36 4.02 -47.45
C ASP A 139 -54.05 3.91 -48.26
N GLY A 140 -53.81 2.72 -48.83
CA GLY A 140 -52.59 2.38 -49.57
C GLY A 140 -51.35 2.05 -48.71
N GLU A 141 -51.45 2.08 -47.38
CA GLU A 141 -50.34 1.69 -46.49
C GLU A 141 -50.14 0.16 -46.46
N ILE A 142 -48.89 -0.28 -46.37
CA ILE A 142 -48.51 -1.70 -46.19
C ILE A 142 -47.83 -1.84 -44.83
N SER A 143 -48.31 -2.77 -44.02
CA SER A 143 -47.76 -3.04 -42.69
C SER A 143 -46.33 -3.55 -42.74
N THR A 144 -45.53 -3.13 -41.76
CA THR A 144 -44.13 -3.52 -41.56
C THR A 144 -43.97 -4.87 -40.86
N LEU A 145 -45.07 -5.48 -40.42
CA LEU A 145 -45.08 -6.72 -39.65
C LEU A 145 -44.83 -7.94 -40.53
N ARG A 146 -44.18 -8.96 -39.97
CA ARG A 146 -43.90 -10.22 -40.64
C ARG A 146 -44.21 -11.40 -39.73
N GLU A 147 -44.36 -12.57 -40.34
CA GLU A 147 -44.56 -13.82 -39.62
C GLU A 147 -43.39 -14.07 -38.66
N ASN A 148 -43.69 -14.61 -37.48
CA ASN A 148 -42.76 -14.85 -36.38
C ASN A 148 -42.22 -13.61 -35.65
N ASP A 149 -42.78 -12.42 -35.91
CA ASP A 149 -42.44 -11.23 -35.13
C ASP A 149 -42.86 -11.40 -33.66
N LEU A 150 -41.91 -11.16 -32.76
CA LEU A 150 -42.10 -11.10 -31.30
C LEU A 150 -42.60 -9.71 -30.94
N CYS A 151 -43.88 -9.60 -30.60
CA CYS A 151 -44.54 -8.34 -30.34
C CYS A 151 -44.74 -8.07 -28.84
N MET A 152 -44.62 -6.80 -28.47
CA MET A 152 -44.92 -6.30 -27.13
C MET A 152 -45.78 -5.04 -27.21
N GLY A 153 -46.83 -4.99 -26.41
CA GLY A 153 -47.62 -3.77 -26.17
C GLY A 153 -47.81 -3.52 -24.68
N ILE A 154 -47.91 -2.26 -24.27
CA ILE A 154 -48.19 -1.86 -22.89
C ILE A 154 -49.44 -1.01 -22.90
N PHE A 155 -50.47 -1.43 -22.18
CA PHE A 155 -51.79 -0.80 -22.25
C PHE A 155 -52.43 -0.60 -20.88
N LEU A 156 -53.29 0.40 -20.75
CA LEU A 156 -53.87 0.82 -19.48
C LEU A 156 -54.77 -0.29 -18.90
N ASN A 157 -54.58 -0.66 -17.63
CA ASN A 157 -55.30 -1.76 -16.98
C ASN A 157 -56.82 -1.63 -17.10
N SER A 158 -57.37 -0.42 -17.00
CA SER A 158 -58.82 -0.18 -17.06
C SER A 158 -59.41 -0.37 -18.47
N ALA A 159 -58.57 -0.43 -19.50
CA ALA A 159 -58.97 -0.67 -20.88
C ALA A 159 -58.67 -2.12 -21.34
N MET A 160 -58.21 -2.97 -20.42
CA MET A 160 -57.98 -4.40 -20.68
C MET A 160 -59.19 -5.22 -20.23
N ASP A 161 -59.61 -6.19 -21.03
CA ASP A 161 -60.61 -7.18 -20.60
C ASP A 161 -60.14 -8.01 -19.39
N ALA A 162 -58.84 -8.32 -19.36
CA ALA A 162 -58.14 -8.95 -18.25
C ALA A 162 -56.77 -8.27 -18.07
N SER A 163 -56.51 -7.75 -16.87
CA SER A 163 -55.28 -6.99 -16.56
C SER A 163 -54.37 -7.70 -15.57
N SER A 164 -53.10 -7.32 -15.54
CA SER A 164 -52.10 -7.82 -14.57
C SER A 164 -52.19 -7.16 -13.20
N GLY A 165 -52.88 -6.03 -13.06
CA GLY A 165 -53.01 -5.32 -11.79
C GLY A 165 -51.71 -4.73 -11.24
N ASN A 166 -50.70 -4.52 -12.07
CA ASN A 166 -49.39 -3.98 -11.66
C ASN A 166 -49.53 -2.66 -10.89
N THR A 167 -48.93 -2.56 -9.69
CA THR A 167 -48.96 -1.36 -8.83
C THR A 167 -47.62 -0.66 -8.68
N VAL A 168 -46.55 -1.27 -9.19
CA VAL A 168 -45.18 -0.73 -9.16
C VAL A 168 -44.54 -0.90 -10.53
N ASN A 169 -43.54 -0.07 -10.82
CA ASN A 169 -42.71 -0.23 -12.02
C ASN A 169 -41.59 -1.24 -11.72
N SER A 170 -41.33 -2.15 -12.66
CA SER A 170 -40.18 -3.07 -12.59
C SER A 170 -39.55 -3.28 -13.96
N ASP A 171 -38.23 -3.46 -13.98
CA ASP A 171 -37.46 -3.89 -15.14
C ASP A 171 -36.51 -4.99 -14.66
N ASP A 172 -36.65 -6.20 -15.20
CA ASP A 172 -35.78 -7.32 -14.86
C ASP A 172 -34.50 -7.39 -15.69
N SER A 173 -34.31 -6.47 -16.65
CA SER A 173 -33.21 -6.42 -17.61
C SER A 173 -33.23 -7.53 -18.68
N PHE A 174 -34.13 -8.52 -18.58
CA PHE A 174 -34.25 -9.67 -19.50
C PHE A 174 -35.41 -9.52 -20.48
N GLY A 175 -36.04 -8.35 -20.52
CA GLY A 175 -37.12 -8.04 -21.44
C GLY A 175 -38.51 -8.07 -20.79
N ASN A 176 -38.62 -8.35 -19.49
CA ASN A 176 -39.89 -8.26 -18.78
C ASN A 176 -39.98 -6.92 -18.04
N ARG A 177 -40.92 -6.08 -18.50
CA ARG A 177 -41.21 -4.78 -17.86
C ARG A 177 -42.64 -4.70 -17.38
N THR A 178 -42.80 -4.07 -16.23
CA THR A 178 -44.11 -3.72 -15.66
C THR A 178 -44.15 -2.23 -15.33
N TYR A 179 -45.32 -1.63 -15.53
CA TYR A 179 -45.59 -0.25 -15.17
C TYR A 179 -46.84 -0.20 -14.31
N ALA A 180 -46.82 0.61 -13.25
CA ALA A 180 -47.95 0.78 -12.36
C ALA A 180 -49.18 1.28 -13.14
N GLY A 181 -50.29 0.55 -13.08
CA GLY A 181 -51.52 0.85 -13.80
C GLY A 181 -51.59 0.35 -15.23
N PHE A 182 -50.56 -0.33 -15.75
CA PHE A 182 -50.53 -0.88 -17.12
C PHE A 182 -50.24 -2.39 -17.14
N THR A 183 -50.78 -3.05 -18.15
CA THR A 183 -50.58 -4.46 -18.46
C THR A 183 -49.68 -4.57 -19.69
N THR A 184 -48.68 -5.44 -19.62
CA THR A 184 -47.80 -5.73 -20.75
C THR A 184 -48.26 -7.01 -21.43
N CYS A 185 -48.57 -6.91 -22.72
CA CYS A 185 -48.97 -8.03 -23.57
C CYS A 185 -47.77 -8.46 -24.42
N TYR A 186 -47.47 -9.76 -24.42
CA TYR A 186 -46.45 -10.36 -25.27
C TYR A 186 -47.11 -11.39 -26.18
N PHE A 187 -46.98 -11.21 -27.49
CA PHE A 187 -47.59 -12.10 -28.47
C PHE A 187 -46.72 -12.23 -29.72
N ARG A 188 -46.67 -13.42 -30.30
CA ARG A 188 -45.94 -13.71 -31.54
C ARG A 188 -46.93 -13.80 -32.68
N LEU A 189 -46.65 -13.13 -33.81
CA LEU A 189 -47.45 -13.28 -35.02
C LEU A 189 -47.12 -14.63 -35.66
N THR A 190 -48.13 -15.46 -35.89
CA THR A 190 -47.93 -16.86 -36.32
C THR A 190 -48.41 -17.14 -37.73
N GLU A 191 -49.34 -16.35 -38.26
CA GLU A 191 -49.87 -16.52 -39.61
C GLU A 191 -50.36 -15.18 -40.16
N CYS A 192 -49.96 -14.84 -41.39
CA CYS A 192 -50.47 -13.69 -42.13
C CYS A 192 -51.80 -14.04 -42.82
N LEU A 193 -52.89 -13.39 -42.41
CA LEU A 193 -54.24 -13.64 -42.93
C LEU A 193 -54.58 -12.72 -44.11
N ASP A 194 -54.00 -11.52 -44.16
CA ASP A 194 -54.04 -10.63 -45.32
C ASP A 194 -52.63 -10.45 -45.91
N ARG A 195 -52.40 -11.05 -47.09
CA ARG A 195 -51.10 -11.02 -47.77
C ARG A 195 -50.90 -9.81 -48.69
N ASP A 196 -51.94 -9.01 -48.93
CA ASP A 196 -51.84 -7.85 -49.80
C ASP A 196 -51.29 -6.66 -49.03
N THR A 197 -51.80 -6.40 -47.83
CA THR A 197 -51.37 -5.25 -47.01
C THR A 197 -50.67 -5.64 -45.70
N TYR A 198 -50.67 -6.92 -45.33
CA TYR A 198 -50.19 -7.41 -44.03
C TYR A 198 -50.94 -6.79 -42.84
N ALA A 199 -52.22 -6.42 -43.00
CA ALA A 199 -53.04 -5.82 -41.95
C ALA A 199 -53.56 -6.85 -40.93
N GLU A 200 -53.89 -8.06 -41.36
CA GLU A 200 -54.54 -9.07 -40.52
C GLU A 200 -53.61 -10.24 -40.17
N TRP A 201 -53.54 -10.59 -38.88
CA TRP A 201 -52.63 -11.60 -38.36
C TRP A 201 -53.29 -12.52 -37.34
N ARG A 202 -52.90 -13.80 -37.35
CA ARG A 202 -53.05 -14.71 -36.20
C ARG A 202 -51.87 -14.53 -35.25
N TYR A 203 -52.14 -14.62 -33.95
CA TYR A 203 -51.10 -14.52 -32.92
C TYR A 203 -51.19 -15.62 -31.86
N GLU A 204 -50.08 -15.81 -31.15
CA GLU A 204 -49.99 -16.64 -29.95
C GLU A 204 -49.43 -15.83 -28.79
N LEU A 205 -49.99 -15.99 -27.59
CA LEU A 205 -49.49 -15.34 -26.40
C LEU A 205 -48.22 -16.03 -25.89
N ARG A 206 -47.32 -15.24 -25.30
CA ARG A 206 -46.17 -15.78 -24.57
C ARG A 206 -46.64 -16.58 -23.35
N GLU A 207 -46.00 -17.72 -23.10
CA GLU A 207 -46.24 -18.53 -21.91
C GLU A 207 -46.06 -17.71 -20.62
N GLY A 208 -47.00 -17.83 -19.68
CA GLY A 208 -47.02 -17.06 -18.44
C GLY A 208 -47.60 -15.64 -18.54
N TYR A 209 -47.92 -15.15 -19.76
CA TYR A 209 -48.49 -13.83 -20.00
C TYR A 209 -49.84 -13.92 -20.74
N PRO A 210 -50.94 -14.27 -20.04
CA PRO A 210 -52.25 -14.53 -20.66
C PRO A 210 -53.03 -13.26 -21.02
N TYR A 211 -52.35 -12.18 -21.43
CA TYR A 211 -52.95 -10.88 -21.70
C TYR A 211 -53.01 -10.63 -23.20
N HIS A 212 -54.22 -10.50 -23.73
CA HIS A 212 -54.46 -10.28 -25.15
C HIS A 212 -54.18 -8.82 -25.57
N PRO A 213 -53.70 -8.57 -26.81
CA PRO A 213 -53.67 -7.23 -27.38
C PRO A 213 -55.08 -6.60 -27.35
N GLN A 214 -55.16 -5.27 -27.26
CA GLN A 214 -56.43 -4.53 -27.19
C GLN A 214 -56.55 -3.54 -28.34
N ALA A 215 -57.79 -3.22 -28.73
CA ALA A 215 -58.02 -2.14 -29.69
C ALA A 215 -57.42 -0.81 -29.19
N ALA A 216 -56.88 -0.03 -30.12
CA ALA A 216 -56.07 1.17 -29.89
C ALA A 216 -54.70 0.95 -29.19
N MET A 217 -54.30 -0.30 -28.91
CA MET A 217 -52.98 -0.58 -28.35
C MET A 217 -51.89 -0.40 -29.41
N GLN A 218 -50.89 0.40 -29.06
CA GLN A 218 -49.66 0.51 -29.83
C GLN A 218 -48.69 -0.60 -29.42
N PHE A 219 -48.07 -1.27 -30.39
CA PHE A 219 -47.15 -2.36 -30.13
C PHE A 219 -45.91 -2.30 -31.02
N VAL A 220 -44.86 -2.98 -30.57
CA VAL A 220 -43.57 -3.08 -31.25
C VAL A 220 -43.25 -4.55 -31.53
N ALA A 221 -42.78 -4.86 -32.74
CA ALA A 221 -42.13 -6.12 -33.06
C ALA A 221 -40.63 -6.00 -32.76
N PHE A 222 -40.19 -6.40 -31.57
CA PHE A 222 -38.84 -6.14 -31.08
C PHE A 222 -37.80 -7.22 -31.46
N GLY A 223 -38.26 -8.33 -32.04
CA GLY A 223 -37.44 -9.45 -32.50
C GLY A 223 -38.24 -10.38 -33.41
N ASN A 224 -37.60 -11.43 -33.92
CA ASN A 224 -38.24 -12.43 -34.77
C ASN A 224 -37.57 -13.80 -34.57
N THR A 225 -38.35 -14.86 -34.41
CA THR A 225 -37.80 -16.19 -34.08
C THR A 225 -37.08 -16.88 -35.24
N THR A 226 -37.22 -16.38 -36.48
CA THR A 226 -36.69 -17.03 -37.69
C THR A 226 -35.89 -16.09 -38.60
N ASP A 227 -36.35 -14.85 -38.79
CA ASP A 227 -35.75 -13.88 -39.71
C ASP A 227 -34.68 -13.03 -39.02
N LYS A 228 -33.41 -13.26 -39.37
CA LYS A 228 -32.26 -12.59 -38.76
C LYS A 228 -32.20 -11.09 -39.04
N GLU A 229 -32.74 -10.62 -40.16
CA GLU A 229 -32.77 -9.19 -40.50
C GLU A 229 -33.74 -8.42 -39.59
N ARG A 230 -34.62 -9.14 -38.87
CA ARG A 230 -35.61 -8.58 -37.95
C ARG A 230 -35.29 -8.80 -36.48
N GLN A 231 -34.07 -9.26 -36.19
CA GLN A 231 -33.61 -9.55 -34.83
C GLN A 231 -32.86 -8.39 -34.17
N THR A 232 -32.93 -7.19 -34.74
CA THR A 232 -32.32 -5.97 -34.20
C THR A 232 -33.38 -4.99 -33.74
N SER A 233 -33.23 -4.45 -32.54
CA SER A 233 -34.08 -3.37 -32.04
C SER A 233 -33.30 -2.51 -31.07
N ARG A 234 -33.78 -1.29 -30.81
CA ARG A 234 -33.26 -0.47 -29.71
C ARG A 234 -34.41 0.14 -28.93
N TYR A 235 -34.18 0.36 -27.65
CA TYR A 235 -35.13 1.05 -26.81
C TYR A 235 -34.46 1.95 -25.79
N GLU A 236 -35.16 3.02 -25.42
CA GLU A 236 -34.76 3.96 -24.40
C GLU A 236 -35.78 3.94 -23.27
N THR A 237 -35.29 3.86 -22.04
CA THR A 237 -36.06 4.00 -20.80
C THR A 237 -35.73 5.33 -20.14
N ARG A 238 -36.29 5.59 -18.95
CA ARG A 238 -35.91 6.76 -18.14
C ARG A 238 -34.41 6.81 -17.78
N THR A 239 -33.73 5.67 -17.65
CA THR A 239 -32.36 5.61 -17.09
C THR A 239 -31.30 5.08 -18.05
N TYR A 240 -31.68 4.40 -19.14
CA TYR A 240 -30.72 3.86 -20.09
C TYR A 240 -31.29 3.69 -21.52
N LEU A 241 -30.40 3.75 -22.50
CA LEU A 241 -30.62 3.39 -23.91
C LEU A 241 -29.92 2.07 -24.20
N ARG A 242 -30.60 1.08 -24.80
CA ARG A 242 -30.05 -0.24 -25.11
C ARG A 242 -30.25 -0.61 -26.58
N PHE A 243 -29.19 -1.14 -27.18
CA PHE A 243 -29.16 -1.70 -28.52
C PHE A 243 -29.13 -3.22 -28.44
N LEU A 244 -30.06 -3.86 -29.14
CA LEU A 244 -30.25 -5.30 -29.17
C LEU A 244 -29.96 -5.87 -30.56
N THR A 245 -29.38 -7.07 -30.57
CA THR A 245 -29.11 -7.87 -31.78
C THR A 245 -29.40 -9.35 -31.51
N GLY A 246 -29.76 -10.11 -32.54
CA GLY A 246 -30.04 -11.54 -32.40
C GLY A 246 -31.23 -11.85 -31.48
N MET A 247 -32.23 -10.95 -31.39
CA MET A 247 -33.46 -11.15 -30.61
C MET A 247 -34.37 -12.20 -31.27
N ASP A 248 -34.01 -13.46 -31.09
CA ASP A 248 -34.70 -14.66 -31.58
C ASP A 248 -35.63 -15.31 -30.55
N ASP A 249 -35.63 -14.80 -29.33
CA ASP A 249 -36.46 -15.25 -28.19
C ASP A 249 -36.95 -14.05 -27.38
N TRP A 250 -37.90 -14.29 -26.49
CA TRP A 250 -38.42 -13.31 -25.54
C TRP A 250 -37.37 -12.78 -24.57
N THR A 251 -36.40 -13.62 -24.20
CA THR A 251 -35.40 -13.30 -23.17
C THR A 251 -34.23 -12.55 -23.79
N ILE A 252 -34.01 -11.32 -23.37
CA ILE A 252 -32.79 -10.57 -23.69
C ILE A 252 -31.63 -11.24 -22.92
N ARG A 253 -30.69 -11.87 -23.63
CA ARG A 253 -29.48 -12.44 -23.05
C ARG A 253 -28.31 -11.48 -23.17
N THR A 254 -27.22 -11.73 -22.45
CA THR A 254 -26.02 -10.88 -22.48
C THR A 254 -25.48 -10.70 -23.90
N GLU A 255 -25.48 -11.76 -24.71
CA GLU A 255 -25.01 -11.72 -26.11
C GLU A 255 -25.88 -10.86 -27.03
N ASN A 256 -27.16 -10.67 -26.66
CA ASN A 256 -28.09 -9.82 -27.40
C ASN A 256 -27.83 -8.33 -27.17
N ILE A 257 -27.20 -7.96 -26.05
CA ILE A 257 -26.90 -6.57 -25.72
C ILE A 257 -25.66 -6.15 -26.52
N ALA A 258 -25.86 -5.41 -27.60
CA ALA A 258 -24.77 -4.87 -28.41
C ALA A 258 -24.12 -3.63 -27.75
N ALA A 259 -24.96 -2.78 -27.15
CA ALA A 259 -24.53 -1.61 -26.40
C ALA A 259 -25.59 -1.16 -25.40
N GLN A 260 -25.16 -0.52 -24.30
CA GLN A 260 -26.04 0.19 -23.38
C GLN A 260 -25.37 1.47 -22.90
N PHE A 261 -26.13 2.56 -22.84
CA PHE A 261 -25.70 3.86 -22.34
C PHE A 261 -26.61 4.32 -21.21
N GLY A 262 -26.06 4.97 -20.19
CA GLY A 262 -26.82 5.45 -19.01
C GLY A 262 -26.52 4.60 -17.80
N ASP A 263 -27.52 4.34 -16.96
CA ASP A 263 -27.37 3.47 -15.79
C ASP A 263 -27.16 2.01 -16.22
N LEU A 264 -26.02 1.43 -15.82
CA LEU A 264 -25.65 0.04 -16.13
C LEU A 264 -25.97 -0.92 -14.97
N SER A 265 -26.59 -0.45 -13.88
CA SER A 265 -26.81 -1.27 -12.69
C SER A 265 -27.65 -2.53 -12.95
N ASN A 266 -28.53 -2.50 -13.95
CA ASN A 266 -29.32 -3.66 -14.37
C ASN A 266 -28.52 -4.72 -15.14
N LEU A 267 -27.29 -4.43 -15.56
CA LEU A 267 -26.39 -5.43 -16.17
C LEU A 267 -25.82 -6.41 -15.14
N LYS A 268 -25.91 -6.09 -13.85
CA LYS A 268 -25.58 -7.03 -12.77
C LYS A 268 -26.42 -8.30 -12.83
N ALA A 269 -27.67 -8.20 -13.27
CA ALA A 269 -28.54 -9.36 -13.49
C ALA A 269 -27.97 -10.31 -14.56
N HIS A 270 -27.24 -9.76 -15.53
CA HIS A 270 -26.52 -10.49 -16.59
C HIS A 270 -25.11 -10.96 -16.17
N GLY A 271 -24.73 -10.79 -14.90
CA GLY A 271 -23.40 -11.14 -14.38
C GLY A 271 -22.31 -10.09 -14.64
N LEU A 272 -22.67 -8.90 -15.14
CA LEU A 272 -21.75 -7.81 -15.43
C LEU A 272 -21.84 -6.74 -14.33
N ASP A 273 -20.90 -6.73 -13.38
CA ASP A 273 -20.88 -5.74 -12.29
C ASP A 273 -20.25 -4.42 -12.76
N MET A 274 -21.09 -3.56 -13.36
CA MET A 274 -20.71 -2.26 -13.91
C MET A 274 -21.57 -1.12 -13.34
N THR A 275 -22.02 -1.25 -12.09
CA THR A 275 -23.01 -0.34 -11.48
C THR A 275 -22.65 1.15 -11.62
N GLY A 276 -23.67 1.96 -11.90
CA GLY A 276 -23.54 3.40 -12.14
C GLY A 276 -23.73 3.82 -13.59
N TYR A 277 -23.61 5.14 -13.84
CA TYR A 277 -23.74 5.72 -15.17
C TYR A 277 -22.49 5.51 -16.01
N SER A 278 -22.60 4.81 -17.13
CA SER A 278 -21.49 4.52 -18.02
C SER A 278 -21.98 4.07 -19.41
N ALA A 279 -21.09 3.49 -20.21
CA ALA A 279 -21.38 2.86 -21.48
C ALA A 279 -20.82 1.43 -21.50
N TYR A 280 -21.67 0.45 -21.82
CA TYR A 280 -21.27 -0.90 -22.19
C TYR A 280 -21.28 -1.00 -23.71
N LEU A 281 -20.16 -1.43 -24.30
CA LEU A 281 -19.95 -1.51 -25.75
C LEU A 281 -19.26 -2.84 -26.07
N LYS A 282 -19.85 -3.65 -26.95
CA LYS A 282 -19.30 -4.97 -27.30
C LYS A 282 -17.98 -4.89 -28.08
N ASN A 283 -17.89 -3.97 -29.05
CA ASN A 283 -16.68 -3.70 -29.84
C ASN A 283 -16.45 -2.20 -29.94
N ILE A 284 -15.22 -1.75 -29.75
CA ILE A 284 -14.85 -0.32 -29.84
C ILE A 284 -13.73 -0.16 -30.87
N TYR A 285 -14.04 0.57 -31.96
CA TYR A 285 -13.07 1.07 -32.91
C TYR A 285 -12.97 2.58 -32.71
N LEU A 286 -11.80 3.07 -32.34
CA LEU A 286 -11.59 4.48 -32.00
C LEU A 286 -10.51 5.08 -32.88
N THR A 287 -10.66 6.37 -33.18
CA THR A 287 -9.66 7.20 -33.87
C THR A 287 -9.46 8.49 -33.06
N GLY A 288 -8.23 8.96 -32.96
CA GLY A 288 -7.86 10.14 -32.18
C GLY A 288 -7.28 9.76 -30.81
N PHE A 289 -7.70 10.48 -29.77
CA PHE A 289 -7.06 10.46 -28.46
C PHE A 289 -8.01 9.96 -27.37
N LEU A 290 -7.59 8.93 -26.63
CA LEU A 290 -8.24 8.49 -25.40
C LEU A 290 -7.43 9.04 -24.23
N SER A 291 -8.10 9.70 -23.28
CA SER A 291 -7.46 10.23 -22.08
C SER A 291 -8.35 10.06 -20.88
N ASP A 292 -7.73 9.83 -19.72
CA ASP A 292 -8.41 10.10 -18.47
C ASP A 292 -8.63 11.61 -18.27
N LYS A 293 -9.44 11.94 -17.25
CA LYS A 293 -9.84 13.33 -17.01
C LYS A 293 -8.66 14.27 -16.74
N SER A 294 -7.57 13.78 -16.14
CA SER A 294 -6.43 14.63 -15.77
C SER A 294 -5.35 14.70 -16.85
N GLY A 295 -5.39 13.82 -17.85
CA GLY A 295 -4.36 13.75 -18.89
C GLY A 295 -3.13 12.94 -18.50
N ASP A 296 -3.18 12.18 -17.39
CA ASP A 296 -2.01 11.42 -16.94
C ASP A 296 -1.92 10.05 -17.61
N SER A 297 -3.07 9.49 -18.01
CA SER A 297 -3.15 8.21 -18.72
C SER A 297 -3.90 8.41 -20.02
N TRP A 298 -3.26 8.05 -21.12
CA TRP A 298 -3.76 8.35 -22.45
C TRP A 298 -3.21 7.40 -23.52
N PHE A 299 -3.87 7.38 -24.66
CA PHE A 299 -3.50 6.66 -25.87
C PHE A 299 -3.84 7.51 -27.09
N ASP A 300 -2.86 7.70 -27.97
CA ASP A 300 -3.04 8.34 -29.26
C ASP A 300 -3.01 7.30 -30.38
N SER A 301 -4.15 7.09 -31.04
CA SER A 301 -4.26 6.11 -32.11
C SER A 301 -3.46 6.48 -33.36
N ALA A 302 -3.11 7.74 -33.56
CA ALA A 302 -2.41 8.21 -34.75
C ALA A 302 -0.91 7.93 -34.67
N THR A 303 -0.31 8.12 -33.50
CA THR A 303 1.13 7.90 -33.25
C THR A 303 1.41 6.52 -32.67
N GLY A 304 0.43 5.90 -32.00
CA GLY A 304 0.64 4.71 -31.18
C GLY A 304 1.29 5.01 -29.83
N ASP A 305 1.54 6.29 -29.53
CA ASP A 305 2.07 6.71 -28.24
C ASP A 305 1.01 6.46 -27.16
N MET A 306 1.48 6.04 -25.99
CA MET A 306 0.60 5.75 -24.87
C MET A 306 1.29 5.93 -23.53
N GLN A 307 0.48 6.20 -22.52
CA GLN A 307 0.93 6.33 -21.14
C GLN A 307 -0.12 5.80 -20.18
N LEU A 308 0.32 5.05 -19.18
CA LEU A 308 -0.50 4.66 -18.04
C LEU A 308 0.23 5.04 -16.76
N PHE A 309 -0.46 5.72 -15.86
CA PHE A 309 0.12 6.28 -14.66
C PHE A 309 -0.72 5.99 -13.41
N ASN A 310 -0.08 5.44 -12.38
CA ASN A 310 -0.68 5.26 -11.08
C ASN A 310 -0.33 6.45 -10.16
N ARG A 311 -1.33 7.31 -9.90
CA ARG A 311 -1.17 8.51 -9.06
C ARG A 311 -0.80 8.20 -7.61
N THR A 312 -1.20 7.04 -7.09
CA THR A 312 -0.95 6.66 -5.70
C THR A 312 0.50 6.23 -5.50
N THR A 313 1.05 5.46 -6.45
CA THR A 313 2.41 4.93 -6.34
C THR A 313 3.46 5.82 -7.03
N GLY A 314 3.04 6.65 -7.98
CA GLY A 314 3.92 7.42 -8.86
C GLY A 314 4.59 6.56 -9.95
N TYR A 315 4.15 5.31 -10.13
CA TYR A 315 4.68 4.40 -11.13
C TYR A 315 3.82 4.36 -12.38
N GLY A 316 4.44 4.13 -13.53
CA GLY A 316 3.76 4.02 -14.79
C GLY A 316 4.53 3.26 -15.86
N VAL A 317 3.92 3.19 -17.02
CA VAL A 317 4.53 2.79 -18.29
C VAL A 317 4.25 3.88 -19.32
N SER A 318 5.26 4.22 -20.10
CA SER A 318 5.12 5.17 -21.20
C SER A 318 5.80 4.59 -22.43
N PHE A 319 5.08 4.55 -23.54
CA PHE A 319 5.63 4.30 -24.85
C PHE A 319 5.49 5.59 -25.65
N ARG A 320 6.62 6.24 -25.91
CA ARG A 320 6.62 7.54 -26.59
C ARG A 320 7.83 7.68 -27.48
N ASN A 321 7.62 8.17 -28.70
CA ASN A 321 8.68 8.33 -29.70
C ASN A 321 9.44 7.02 -29.96
N GLY A 322 8.74 5.88 -29.90
CA GLY A 322 9.32 4.54 -30.09
C GLY A 322 10.10 3.97 -28.91
N ILE A 323 10.18 4.67 -27.77
CA ILE A 323 10.93 4.23 -26.59
C ILE A 323 9.96 3.81 -25.48
N LEU A 324 10.19 2.62 -24.95
CA LEU A 324 9.44 2.05 -23.83
C LEU A 324 10.12 2.39 -22.50
N ARG A 325 9.37 3.04 -21.61
CA ARG A 325 9.83 3.47 -20.30
C ARG A 325 8.96 2.89 -19.19
N PHE A 326 9.60 2.53 -18.09
CA PHE A 326 8.95 1.97 -16.90
C PHE A 326 9.41 2.69 -15.63
N GLY A 327 8.72 2.39 -14.53
CA GLY A 327 9.16 2.79 -13.19
C GLY A 327 8.45 4.05 -12.71
N ARG A 328 9.17 4.90 -11.99
CA ARG A 328 8.65 6.21 -11.59
C ARG A 328 8.64 7.14 -12.78
N ILE A 329 7.47 7.65 -13.12
CA ILE A 329 7.27 8.52 -14.29
C ILE A 329 6.60 9.81 -13.81
N ASP A 330 7.12 10.96 -14.23
CA ASP A 330 6.36 12.21 -14.16
C ASP A 330 5.40 12.22 -15.37
N PRO A 331 4.08 12.17 -15.18
CA PRO A 331 3.14 12.11 -16.30
C PRO A 331 3.22 13.35 -17.21
N ALA A 332 3.73 14.48 -16.72
CA ALA A 332 3.97 15.67 -17.53
C ALA A 332 5.32 15.62 -18.28
N LYS A 333 6.24 14.77 -17.85
CA LYS A 333 7.59 14.59 -18.41
C LYS A 333 7.99 13.12 -18.47
N PRO A 334 7.26 12.29 -19.23
CA PRO A 334 7.48 10.85 -19.21
C PRO A 334 8.84 10.42 -19.77
N ASP A 335 9.44 11.28 -20.58
CA ASP A 335 10.74 11.03 -21.22
C ASP A 335 11.90 10.89 -20.21
N THR A 336 11.69 11.28 -18.94
CA THR A 336 12.68 11.10 -17.86
C THR A 336 12.59 9.74 -17.15
N GLY A 337 11.63 8.88 -17.53
CA GLY A 337 11.51 7.53 -16.98
C GLY A 337 12.66 6.61 -17.39
N THR A 338 12.76 5.43 -16.76
CA THR A 338 13.82 4.46 -17.08
C THR A 338 13.59 3.85 -18.46
N ASP A 339 14.52 4.07 -19.38
CA ASP A 339 14.55 3.43 -20.70
C ASP A 339 14.82 1.93 -20.56
N PHE A 340 13.94 1.12 -21.14
CA PHE A 340 14.03 -0.33 -21.05
C PHE A 340 15.25 -0.90 -21.80
N ASP A 341 15.58 -0.36 -22.98
CA ASP A 341 16.65 -0.89 -23.81
C ASP A 341 18.03 -0.57 -23.20
N GLU A 342 18.19 0.65 -22.67
CA GLU A 342 19.40 1.05 -21.94
C GLU A 342 19.61 0.19 -20.67
N LEU A 343 18.53 -0.06 -19.93
CA LEU A 343 18.57 -0.94 -18.76
C LEU A 343 18.98 -2.37 -19.16
N MET A 344 18.41 -2.92 -20.23
CA MET A 344 18.74 -4.26 -20.71
C MET A 344 20.18 -4.37 -21.20
N GLN A 345 20.71 -3.34 -21.86
CA GLN A 345 22.12 -3.26 -22.23
C GLN A 345 23.03 -3.24 -21.00
N THR A 346 22.68 -2.42 -20.01
CA THR A 346 23.43 -2.32 -18.74
C THR A 346 23.45 -3.66 -18.00
N ILE A 347 22.31 -4.33 -17.89
CA ILE A 347 22.19 -5.66 -17.27
C ILE A 347 23.03 -6.67 -18.03
N SER A 348 22.98 -6.68 -19.37
CA SER A 348 23.76 -7.62 -20.20
C SER A 348 25.26 -7.41 -20.03
N SER A 349 25.72 -6.15 -20.06
CA SER A 349 27.13 -5.79 -19.82
C SER A 349 27.58 -6.19 -18.41
N THR A 350 26.71 -6.03 -17.41
CA THR A 350 27.02 -6.42 -16.02
C THR A 350 27.12 -7.93 -15.90
N LEU A 351 26.22 -8.68 -16.54
CA LEU A 351 26.26 -10.14 -16.58
C LEU A 351 27.52 -10.66 -17.30
N GLU A 352 27.93 -10.04 -18.41
CA GLU A 352 29.18 -10.38 -19.09
C GLU A 352 30.39 -10.15 -18.18
N THR A 353 30.43 -9.02 -17.48
CA THR A 353 31.50 -8.70 -16.53
C THR A 353 31.56 -9.69 -15.36
N LEU A 354 30.40 -10.02 -14.76
CA LEU A 354 30.31 -11.04 -13.72
C LEU A 354 30.72 -12.42 -14.22
N GLY A 355 30.39 -12.76 -15.47
CA GLY A 355 30.83 -13.98 -16.13
C GLY A 355 32.35 -14.06 -16.26
N ARG A 356 33.00 -12.94 -16.62
CA ARG A 356 34.48 -12.86 -16.68
C ARG A 356 35.14 -12.95 -15.30
N ILE A 357 34.55 -12.35 -14.27
CA ILE A 357 35.08 -12.43 -12.90
C ILE A 357 35.03 -13.87 -12.35
N ASN A 358 34.00 -14.64 -12.71
CA ASN A 358 33.83 -16.02 -12.25
C ASN A 358 34.51 -17.07 -13.15
N SER A 359 35.30 -16.66 -14.14
CA SER A 359 35.95 -17.56 -15.10
C SER A 359 37.42 -17.79 -14.73
N ASP A 360 37.88 -19.04 -14.83
CA ASP A 360 39.29 -19.41 -14.68
C ASP A 360 40.15 -19.05 -15.92
N GLU A 361 39.58 -18.40 -16.93
CA GLU A 361 40.31 -17.97 -18.14
C GLU A 361 41.03 -16.62 -17.96
N TYR A 362 40.65 -15.82 -16.96
CA TYR A 362 41.17 -14.46 -16.77
C TYR A 362 41.50 -14.20 -15.31
N VAL A 363 42.53 -13.40 -15.06
CA VAL A 363 42.74 -12.76 -13.76
C VAL A 363 41.89 -11.50 -13.68
N SER A 364 40.88 -11.53 -12.81
CA SER A 364 39.94 -10.43 -12.55
C SER A 364 40.58 -9.31 -11.70
N PRO A 365 40.00 -8.08 -11.71
CA PRO A 365 40.47 -6.98 -10.87
C PRO A 365 40.57 -7.31 -9.37
N VAL A 366 39.69 -8.18 -8.89
CA VAL A 366 39.68 -8.66 -7.52
C VAL A 366 40.90 -9.57 -7.27
N GLU A 367 41.16 -10.54 -8.15
CA GLU A 367 42.32 -11.43 -8.06
C GLU A 367 43.65 -10.70 -8.21
N LYS A 368 43.70 -9.63 -9.02
CA LYS A 368 44.90 -8.76 -9.09
C LYS A 368 45.28 -8.20 -7.72
N SER A 369 44.30 -7.85 -6.90
CA SER A 369 44.53 -7.31 -5.56
C SER A 369 45.14 -8.39 -4.66
N PHE A 370 44.60 -9.61 -4.70
CA PHE A 370 45.16 -10.76 -3.99
C PHE A 370 46.57 -11.15 -4.45
N LEU A 371 46.82 -11.14 -5.76
CA LEU A 371 48.14 -11.43 -6.32
C LEU A 371 49.19 -10.39 -5.91
N LYS A 372 48.83 -9.11 -5.77
CA LYS A 372 49.74 -8.05 -5.26
C LYS A 372 50.13 -8.29 -3.81
N GLU A 373 49.17 -8.67 -2.96
CA GLU A 373 49.44 -9.05 -1.58
C GLU A 373 50.38 -10.27 -1.54
N ARG A 374 50.06 -11.29 -2.35
CA ARG A 374 50.87 -12.50 -2.47
C ARG A 374 52.31 -12.23 -2.92
N LEU A 375 52.51 -11.28 -3.83
CA LEU A 375 53.84 -10.86 -4.26
C LEU A 375 54.68 -10.29 -3.11
N GLN A 376 54.05 -9.51 -2.23
CA GLN A 376 54.73 -8.94 -1.08
C GLN A 376 55.14 -10.01 -0.08
N ASP A 377 54.28 -11.01 0.16
CA ASP A 377 54.59 -12.16 1.00
C ASP A 377 55.76 -12.97 0.44
N ILE A 378 55.72 -13.30 -0.86
CA ILE A 378 56.77 -14.07 -1.55
C ILE A 378 58.13 -13.37 -1.44
N ARG A 379 58.17 -12.04 -1.62
CA ARG A 379 59.41 -11.25 -1.50
C ARG A 379 59.96 -11.28 -0.08
N THR A 380 59.10 -11.03 0.90
CA THR A 380 59.47 -11.01 2.33
C THR A 380 60.01 -12.37 2.77
N GLU A 381 59.32 -13.44 2.37
CA GLU A 381 59.73 -14.80 2.65
C GLU A 381 61.05 -15.17 1.99
N TYR A 382 61.22 -14.83 0.71
CA TYR A 382 62.45 -15.09 -0.02
C TYR A 382 63.66 -14.45 0.68
N GLU A 383 63.54 -13.21 1.19
CA GLU A 383 64.60 -12.54 1.94
C GLU A 383 64.94 -13.28 3.25
N GLN A 384 63.93 -13.79 3.96
CA GLN A 384 64.12 -14.59 5.18
C GLN A 384 64.82 -15.93 4.89
N LEU A 385 64.31 -16.68 3.90
CA LEU A 385 64.89 -17.96 3.50
C LEU A 385 66.31 -17.79 2.97
N ARG A 386 66.60 -16.70 2.24
CA ARG A 386 67.93 -16.38 1.75
C ARG A 386 68.91 -16.11 2.89
N THR A 387 68.46 -15.39 3.91
CA THR A 387 69.25 -15.12 5.12
C THR A 387 69.57 -16.44 5.85
N ASN A 388 68.58 -17.31 6.00
CA ASN A 388 68.76 -18.64 6.59
C ASN A 388 69.71 -19.53 5.76
N ALA A 389 69.59 -19.49 4.43
CA ALA A 389 70.48 -20.23 3.53
C ALA A 389 71.92 -19.72 3.56
N LEU A 390 72.14 -18.40 3.69
CA LEU A 390 73.47 -17.82 3.87
C LEU A 390 74.13 -18.25 5.18
N ARG A 391 73.35 -18.64 6.19
CA ARG A 391 73.84 -19.19 7.45
C ARG A 391 74.13 -20.68 7.32
N LEU A 392 73.14 -21.46 6.88
CA LEU A 392 73.11 -22.93 6.99
C LEU A 392 73.67 -23.66 5.75
N LEU A 393 73.49 -23.10 4.56
CA LEU A 393 73.82 -23.71 3.27
C LEU A 393 74.91 -22.92 2.55
N SER A 394 75.89 -22.43 3.30
CA SER A 394 76.95 -21.59 2.75
C SER A 394 78.25 -22.35 2.56
N VAL A 395 78.82 -22.28 1.36
CA VAL A 395 80.06 -22.98 1.02
C VAL A 395 81.16 -21.94 0.79
N PHE A 396 82.35 -22.19 1.35
CA PHE A 396 83.51 -21.35 1.12
C PHE A 396 84.12 -21.66 -0.27
N ARG A 397 84.07 -20.71 -1.20
CA ARG A 397 84.84 -20.78 -2.45
C ARG A 397 85.89 -19.66 -2.50
N TYR A 398 87.07 -19.94 -3.04
CA TYR A 398 88.11 -18.94 -3.24
C TYR A 398 87.88 -18.20 -4.57
N ARG A 399 87.94 -16.87 -4.56
CA ARG A 399 87.76 -16.06 -5.77
C ARG A 399 88.98 -16.20 -6.68
N SER A 400 88.80 -16.75 -7.88
CA SER A 400 89.81 -16.75 -8.95
C SER A 400 89.39 -15.82 -10.08
N VAL A 401 90.35 -15.11 -10.68
CA VAL A 401 90.17 -14.34 -11.92
C VAL A 401 91.26 -14.78 -12.88
N ASN A 402 90.91 -15.22 -14.08
CA ASN A 402 91.83 -15.79 -15.09
C ASN A 402 92.77 -16.87 -14.54
N GLY A 403 92.24 -17.81 -13.75
CA GLY A 403 93.02 -18.97 -13.24
C GLY A 403 94.05 -18.66 -12.15
N LYS A 404 94.10 -17.42 -11.62
CA LYS A 404 94.94 -17.06 -10.47
C LYS A 404 94.08 -16.58 -9.30
N THR A 405 94.30 -17.16 -8.12
CA THR A 405 93.58 -16.85 -6.87
C THR A 405 93.96 -15.46 -6.35
N LEU A 406 92.97 -14.61 -6.05
CA LEU A 406 93.20 -13.26 -5.54
C LEU A 406 93.73 -13.27 -4.09
N MET A 407 94.86 -12.60 -3.88
CA MET A 407 95.56 -12.47 -2.60
C MET A 407 95.59 -10.98 -2.17
N VAL A 408 95.26 -10.67 -0.91
CA VAL A 408 95.37 -9.32 -0.33
C VAL A 408 96.08 -9.45 1.02
N TYR A 409 97.17 -8.71 1.24
CA TYR A 409 98.06 -8.81 2.42
C TYR A 409 98.49 -10.25 2.78
N GLY A 410 98.80 -11.07 1.77
CA GLY A 410 99.32 -12.43 1.99
C GLY A 410 98.31 -13.47 2.48
N LYS A 411 97.00 -13.14 2.58
CA LYS A 411 95.93 -14.09 2.93
C LYS A 411 94.95 -14.29 1.76
N ARG A 412 94.49 -15.53 1.56
CA ARG A 412 93.52 -15.92 0.53
C ARG A 412 92.14 -15.35 0.86
N ARG A 413 91.46 -14.70 -0.09
CA ARG A 413 90.06 -14.27 0.08
C ARG A 413 89.10 -15.45 -0.15
N ALA A 414 88.47 -15.93 0.91
CA ALA A 414 87.33 -16.83 0.82
C ALA A 414 86.04 -16.00 0.68
N VAL A 415 85.18 -16.33 -0.28
CA VAL A 415 83.86 -15.75 -0.43
C VAL A 415 82.85 -16.83 -0.03
N ARG A 416 81.93 -16.46 0.84
CA ARG A 416 80.81 -17.33 1.23
C ARG A 416 79.73 -17.19 0.14
N LEU A 417 79.52 -18.26 -0.62
CA LEU A 417 78.48 -18.33 -1.64
C LEU A 417 77.42 -19.33 -1.18
N LEU A 418 76.16 -19.09 -1.57
CA LEU A 418 75.09 -20.05 -1.38
C LEU A 418 75.42 -21.34 -2.15
N ALA A 419 75.07 -22.48 -1.57
CA ALA A 419 75.28 -23.78 -2.20
C ALA A 419 74.49 -23.90 -3.51
N ASP A 420 74.92 -24.80 -4.40
CA ASP A 420 74.35 -24.91 -5.75
C ASP A 420 72.85 -25.28 -5.70
N GLU A 421 72.40 -25.91 -4.61
CA GLU A 421 71.03 -26.29 -4.26
C GLU A 421 70.08 -25.09 -4.04
N TRP A 422 70.59 -23.87 -3.82
CA TRP A 422 69.76 -22.65 -3.73
C TRP A 422 69.28 -22.17 -5.11
N THR A 423 70.05 -22.44 -6.16
CA THR A 423 69.82 -21.91 -7.52
C THR A 423 68.43 -22.24 -8.09
N PRO A 424 67.92 -23.49 -7.98
CA PRO A 424 66.58 -23.82 -8.49
C PRO A 424 65.44 -23.05 -7.78
N TYR A 425 65.62 -22.73 -6.49
CA TYR A 425 64.66 -21.91 -5.73
C TYR A 425 64.73 -20.44 -6.15
N GLU A 426 65.93 -19.89 -6.32
CA GLU A 426 66.16 -18.54 -6.85
C GLU A 426 65.48 -18.35 -8.20
N ASP A 427 65.71 -19.28 -9.13
CA ASP A 427 65.15 -19.20 -10.48
C ASP A 427 63.62 -19.30 -10.47
N ALA A 428 63.04 -20.15 -9.61
CA ALA A 428 61.60 -20.28 -9.44
C ALA A 428 60.97 -19.01 -8.80
N TYR A 429 61.66 -18.40 -7.83
CA TYR A 429 61.26 -17.11 -7.26
C TYR A 429 61.24 -16.00 -8.31
N GLN A 430 62.30 -15.88 -9.12
CA GLN A 430 62.37 -14.85 -10.15
C GLN A 430 61.26 -15.02 -11.21
N ARG A 431 60.96 -16.26 -11.63
CA ARG A 431 59.84 -16.55 -12.52
C ARG A 431 58.49 -16.19 -11.90
N ALA A 432 58.21 -16.61 -10.66
CA ALA A 432 56.96 -16.27 -9.99
C ALA A 432 56.77 -14.76 -9.78
N VAL A 433 57.83 -14.01 -9.43
CA VAL A 433 57.79 -12.55 -9.32
C VAL A 433 57.49 -11.89 -10.67
N ALA A 434 58.09 -12.39 -11.76
CA ALA A 434 57.83 -11.89 -13.11
C ALA A 434 56.38 -12.19 -13.54
N THR A 435 55.90 -13.42 -13.31
CA THR A 435 54.53 -13.85 -13.60
C THR A 435 53.52 -13.02 -12.82
N ILE A 436 53.64 -12.89 -11.50
CA ILE A 436 52.73 -12.07 -10.71
C ILE A 436 52.80 -10.61 -11.15
N GLY A 437 53.98 -10.10 -11.50
CA GLY A 437 54.15 -8.75 -12.06
C GLY A 437 53.36 -8.52 -13.37
N LYS A 438 53.29 -9.53 -14.25
CA LYS A 438 52.48 -9.51 -15.47
C LYS A 438 50.98 -9.47 -15.15
N TYR A 439 50.51 -10.38 -14.29
CA TYR A 439 49.08 -10.51 -13.97
C TYR A 439 48.54 -9.42 -13.04
N THR A 440 49.38 -8.53 -12.51
CA THR A 440 48.96 -7.43 -11.62
C THR A 440 49.00 -6.05 -12.27
N GLN A 441 49.23 -5.99 -13.59
CA GLN A 441 49.19 -4.74 -14.37
C GLN A 441 47.81 -4.07 -14.30
N SER A 442 47.79 -2.73 -14.33
CA SER A 442 46.55 -1.95 -14.30
C SER A 442 45.71 -2.14 -15.55
N GLU A 443 46.35 -2.36 -16.71
CA GLU A 443 45.71 -2.56 -18.00
C GLU A 443 46.33 -3.77 -18.73
N PRO A 444 45.53 -4.62 -19.41
CA PRO A 444 44.07 -4.58 -19.49
C PRO A 444 43.40 -4.96 -18.16
N GLU A 445 42.17 -4.48 -17.90
CA GLU A 445 41.41 -4.74 -16.67
C GLU A 445 41.31 -6.25 -16.33
N PHE A 446 41.06 -7.09 -17.34
CA PHE A 446 41.10 -8.56 -17.26
C PHE A 446 42.28 -9.09 -18.06
N ILE A 447 43.14 -9.91 -17.44
CA ILE A 447 44.34 -10.45 -18.10
C ILE A 447 44.13 -11.96 -18.34
N PRO A 448 44.13 -12.44 -19.60
CA PRO A 448 43.98 -13.87 -19.90
C PRO A 448 45.09 -14.71 -19.26
N ILE A 449 44.72 -15.81 -18.62
CA ILE A 449 45.65 -16.75 -18.01
C ILE A 449 46.35 -17.57 -19.11
N GLU A 450 47.67 -17.50 -19.11
CA GLU A 450 48.57 -18.22 -20.01
C GLU A 450 49.40 -19.26 -19.23
N ALA A 451 50.19 -20.08 -19.93
CA ALA A 451 50.96 -21.17 -19.34
C ALA A 451 51.99 -20.72 -18.27
N ASP A 452 52.43 -19.46 -18.32
CA ASP A 452 53.35 -18.87 -17.34
C ASP A 452 52.74 -18.69 -15.95
N PHE A 453 51.41 -18.74 -15.82
CA PHE A 453 50.72 -18.69 -14.51
C PHE A 453 51.15 -19.86 -13.60
N ALA A 454 51.51 -21.01 -14.18
CA ALA A 454 52.02 -22.17 -13.46
C ALA A 454 53.37 -21.93 -12.75
N ASP A 455 54.12 -20.87 -13.11
CA ASP A 455 55.36 -20.52 -12.42
C ASP A 455 55.11 -20.11 -10.94
N ILE A 456 53.91 -19.63 -10.61
CA ILE A 456 53.51 -19.33 -9.23
C ILE A 456 53.43 -20.63 -8.40
N GLU A 457 52.84 -21.69 -8.97
CA GLU A 457 52.79 -23.01 -8.31
C GLU A 457 54.17 -23.65 -8.23
N ALA A 458 54.99 -23.50 -9.28
CA ALA A 458 56.37 -23.98 -9.31
C ALA A 458 57.22 -23.34 -8.19
N TYR A 459 57.00 -22.05 -7.87
CA TYR A 459 57.63 -21.39 -6.73
C TYR A 459 57.29 -22.09 -5.41
N TYR A 460 56.02 -22.40 -5.13
CA TYR A 460 55.65 -23.08 -3.88
C TYR A 460 56.24 -24.48 -3.77
N THR A 461 56.39 -25.17 -4.89
CA THR A 461 57.08 -26.46 -4.96
C THR A 461 58.56 -26.31 -4.62
N ALA A 462 59.26 -25.36 -5.26
CA ALA A 462 60.68 -25.09 -4.99
C ALA A 462 60.93 -24.59 -3.55
N ARG A 463 60.02 -23.74 -3.04
CA ARG A 463 60.01 -23.26 -1.64
C ARG A 463 59.95 -24.41 -0.65
N ARG A 464 59.09 -25.41 -0.89
CA ARG A 464 58.99 -26.60 -0.03
C ARG A 464 60.30 -27.40 -0.04
N THR A 465 60.92 -27.56 -1.19
CA THR A 465 62.20 -28.26 -1.34
C THR A 465 63.33 -27.54 -0.60
N ILE A 466 63.48 -26.23 -0.77
CA ILE A 466 64.55 -25.48 -0.09
C ILE A 466 64.30 -25.38 1.41
N GLY A 467 63.04 -25.26 1.84
CA GLY A 467 62.65 -25.29 3.25
C GLY A 467 63.06 -26.60 3.92
N ALA A 468 62.77 -27.74 3.29
CA ALA A 468 63.18 -29.05 3.81
C ALA A 468 64.71 -29.20 3.92
N LEU A 469 65.46 -28.70 2.93
CA LEU A 469 66.93 -28.70 2.95
C LEU A 469 67.50 -27.79 4.06
N LEU A 470 66.88 -26.62 4.26
CA LEU A 470 67.26 -25.70 5.35
C LEU A 470 66.97 -26.30 6.71
N ASP A 471 65.83 -26.98 6.88
CA ASP A 471 65.46 -27.67 8.12
C ASP A 471 66.42 -28.83 8.43
N GLU A 472 66.84 -29.59 7.40
CA GLU A 472 67.83 -30.66 7.55
C GLU A 472 69.24 -30.11 7.86
N ALA A 473 69.64 -28.99 7.23
CA ALA A 473 70.88 -28.30 7.55
C ALA A 473 70.87 -27.69 8.97
N ALA A 474 69.73 -27.14 9.40
CA ALA A 474 69.54 -26.60 10.75
C ALA A 474 69.65 -27.68 11.83
N LYS A 475 69.17 -28.91 11.56
CA LYS A 475 69.31 -30.06 12.48
C LYS A 475 70.77 -30.49 12.69
N ASN A 476 71.67 -30.16 11.75
CA ASN A 476 73.09 -30.46 11.85
C ASN A 476 73.94 -29.26 12.33
N ASP A 477 73.34 -28.08 12.51
CA ASP A 477 74.01 -26.87 13.00
C ASP A 477 73.99 -26.84 14.53
N ASN A 478 74.89 -27.61 15.15
CA ASN A 478 75.04 -27.72 16.61
C ASN A 478 75.54 -26.42 17.31
N GLY A 479 75.61 -25.27 16.63
CA GLY A 479 76.15 -24.03 17.19
C GLY A 479 75.17 -23.19 18.02
N ASP A 480 73.89 -23.13 17.64
CA ASP A 480 72.97 -22.14 18.22
C ASP A 480 72.32 -22.61 19.53
N LEU A 481 72.19 -23.92 19.74
CA LEU A 481 71.67 -24.49 20.99
C LEU A 481 72.70 -24.42 22.13
N GLU A 482 73.99 -24.45 21.79
CA GLU A 482 75.10 -24.34 22.74
C GLU A 482 75.35 -22.88 23.14
N TYR A 483 75.21 -21.92 22.22
CA TYR A 483 75.21 -20.48 22.51
C TYR A 483 74.07 -20.06 23.45
N LEU A 484 72.86 -20.60 23.26
CA LEU A 484 71.74 -20.31 24.16
C LEU A 484 71.90 -21.03 25.51
N ARG A 485 72.49 -22.24 25.55
CA ARG A 485 72.84 -22.89 26.83
C ARG A 485 73.97 -22.19 27.59
N GLU A 486 74.94 -21.59 26.90
CA GLU A 486 76.05 -20.83 27.52
C GLU A 486 75.65 -19.43 28.00
N ASN A 487 74.76 -18.72 27.29
CA ASN A 487 74.33 -17.38 27.71
C ASN A 487 73.25 -17.37 28.81
N PHE A 488 72.66 -18.52 29.12
CA PHE A 488 71.61 -18.68 30.15
C PHE A 488 71.97 -19.73 31.21
N GLN A 489 73.27 -19.97 31.47
CA GLN A 489 73.75 -21.02 32.38
C GLN A 489 73.19 -20.95 33.81
N ASP A 490 72.74 -19.78 34.27
CA ASP A 490 72.26 -19.56 35.64
C ASP A 490 70.72 -19.61 35.79
N ILE A 491 69.97 -19.91 34.72
CA ILE A 491 68.50 -19.78 34.71
C ILE A 491 67.87 -20.99 33.99
N SER A 492 67.02 -21.76 34.69
CA SER A 492 66.28 -22.89 34.11
C SER A 492 65.33 -22.41 33.01
N THR A 493 65.77 -22.50 31.76
CA THR A 493 64.96 -22.15 30.59
C THR A 493 64.46 -23.44 29.95
N GLU A 494 63.16 -23.66 29.97
CA GLU A 494 62.51 -24.76 29.25
C GLU A 494 61.94 -24.21 27.95
N ILE A 495 62.40 -24.76 26.82
CA ILE A 495 61.87 -24.45 25.49
C ILE A 495 61.12 -25.70 25.04
N ASP A 496 59.79 -25.68 25.15
CA ASP A 496 58.93 -26.74 24.61
C ASP A 496 58.64 -26.45 23.14
N ALA A 497 58.95 -27.41 22.28
CA ALA A 497 58.87 -27.29 20.82
C ALA A 497 57.45 -27.08 20.28
N GLY A 498 56.42 -27.13 21.14
CA GLY A 498 55.02 -26.92 20.76
C GLY A 498 54.35 -25.62 21.21
N SER A 499 54.84 -24.93 22.25
CA SER A 499 53.94 -23.97 22.95
C SER A 499 54.56 -22.72 23.60
N GLY A 500 55.87 -22.50 23.59
CA GLY A 500 56.45 -21.21 24.01
C GLY A 500 57.77 -21.28 24.79
N VAL A 501 58.26 -20.10 25.21
CA VAL A 501 59.52 -19.92 25.95
C VAL A 501 59.21 -19.70 27.44
N VAL A 502 59.73 -20.56 28.32
CA VAL A 502 59.60 -20.43 29.78
C VAL A 502 60.94 -19.98 30.38
N LEU A 503 60.96 -18.78 30.99
CA LEU A 503 62.15 -18.20 31.62
C LEU A 503 61.91 -18.09 33.13
N SER A 504 62.80 -18.65 33.95
CA SER A 504 62.75 -18.49 35.42
C SER A 504 63.38 -17.18 35.94
N GLY A 505 63.92 -16.36 35.03
CA GLY A 505 64.68 -15.14 35.32
C GLY A 505 63.95 -13.83 35.02
N PHE A 506 64.69 -12.84 34.51
CA PHE A 506 64.20 -11.50 34.20
C PHE A 506 64.25 -11.21 32.69
N VAL A 507 63.20 -10.58 32.17
CA VAL A 507 63.11 -10.01 30.83
C VAL A 507 62.78 -8.52 30.95
N GLY A 508 63.60 -7.65 30.38
CA GLY A 508 63.44 -6.20 30.49
C GLY A 508 63.39 -5.47 29.16
N VAL A 509 62.64 -4.38 29.12
CA VAL A 509 62.62 -3.39 28.03
C VAL A 509 63.40 -2.18 28.49
N LYS A 510 64.38 -1.74 27.71
CA LYS A 510 65.12 -0.51 27.95
C LYS A 510 64.46 0.68 27.25
N ASP A 511 64.76 1.88 27.75
CA ASP A 511 64.41 3.12 27.08
C ASP A 511 65.18 3.31 25.77
N ASP A 512 64.81 4.34 25.01
CA ASP A 512 65.44 4.75 23.75
C ASP A 512 66.93 5.11 23.89
N THR A 513 67.38 5.42 25.11
CA THR A 513 68.80 5.64 25.41
C THR A 513 69.61 4.37 25.65
N ASP A 514 68.94 3.20 25.69
CA ASP A 514 69.52 1.87 25.97
C ASP A 514 70.25 1.78 27.33
N LYS A 515 69.97 2.71 28.25
CA LYS A 515 70.67 2.84 29.54
C LYS A 515 69.85 2.40 30.73
N LYS A 516 68.53 2.53 30.69
CA LYS A 516 67.66 2.16 31.84
C LYS A 516 66.55 1.23 31.41
N VAL A 517 66.28 0.24 32.26
CA VAL A 517 65.13 -0.64 32.12
C VAL A 517 63.88 0.12 32.58
N VAL A 518 62.89 0.23 31.70
CA VAL A 518 61.63 0.98 31.95
C VAL A 518 60.43 0.08 32.15
N ALA A 519 60.49 -1.16 31.69
CA ALA A 519 59.47 -2.17 31.91
C ALA A 519 60.11 -3.56 31.94
N GLY A 520 59.44 -4.54 32.52
CA GLY A 520 59.94 -5.91 32.51
C GLY A 520 59.04 -6.93 33.20
N MET A 521 59.40 -8.18 32.99
CA MET A 521 58.79 -9.38 33.56
C MET A 521 59.85 -10.15 34.35
N ALA A 522 59.53 -10.58 35.56
CA ALA A 522 60.45 -11.33 36.41
C ALA A 522 59.78 -12.56 37.01
N GLY A 523 60.40 -13.73 36.85
CA GLY A 523 60.06 -14.96 37.58
C GLY A 523 60.76 -15.09 38.93
N CYS A 524 61.70 -14.18 39.22
CA CYS A 524 62.53 -14.18 40.43
C CYS A 524 62.43 -12.85 41.20
N ALA A 525 62.87 -12.84 42.46
CA ALA A 525 62.95 -11.61 43.24
C ALA A 525 63.95 -10.63 42.59
N LEU A 526 63.54 -9.39 42.35
CA LEU A 526 64.37 -8.36 41.74
C LEU A 526 65.16 -7.61 42.82
N LYS A 527 66.43 -7.32 42.53
CA LYS A 527 67.29 -6.52 43.39
C LYS A 527 66.80 -5.06 43.42
N GLY A 528 66.45 -4.55 44.60
CA GLY A 528 65.84 -3.22 44.77
C GLY A 528 64.31 -3.23 44.89
N ALA A 529 63.67 -4.38 44.62
CA ALA A 529 62.24 -4.60 44.81
C ALA A 529 62.00 -5.74 45.83
N PRO A 530 62.12 -5.46 47.15
CA PRO A 530 61.90 -6.47 48.17
C PRO A 530 60.47 -7.01 48.11
N THR A 531 60.29 -8.27 48.50
CA THR A 531 58.98 -8.93 48.56
C THR A 531 58.01 -8.04 49.32
N SER A 532 56.97 -7.58 48.64
CA SER A 532 55.91 -6.80 49.25
C SER A 532 54.97 -7.75 50.00
N LYS A 533 53.93 -7.22 50.66
CA LYS A 533 52.85 -8.06 51.20
C LYS A 533 52.15 -8.92 50.12
N HIS A 534 52.31 -8.55 48.84
CA HIS A 534 51.75 -9.22 47.67
C HIS A 534 52.71 -10.20 47.01
N GLY A 535 53.87 -10.44 47.63
CA GLY A 535 54.89 -11.34 47.11
C GLY A 535 55.86 -10.67 46.14
N LYS A 536 56.44 -11.46 45.23
CA LYS A 536 57.39 -11.01 44.21
C LYS A 536 56.72 -10.15 43.14
N LEU A 537 57.43 -9.13 42.67
CA LEU A 537 57.02 -8.32 41.53
C LEU A 537 57.23 -9.10 40.23
N MET A 538 56.15 -9.39 39.51
CA MET A 538 56.16 -10.24 38.31
C MET A 538 56.16 -9.43 37.01
N PHE A 539 55.48 -8.29 36.99
CA PHE A 539 55.44 -7.37 35.83
C PHE A 539 55.53 -5.93 36.32
N PHE A 540 56.30 -5.09 35.64
CA PHE A 540 56.32 -3.65 35.90
C PHE A 540 56.48 -2.82 34.64
N ALA A 541 55.96 -1.59 34.66
CA ALA A 541 56.16 -0.60 33.61
C ALA A 541 56.18 0.82 34.17
N GLY A 542 56.98 1.69 33.53
CA GLY A 542 57.21 3.07 33.98
C GLY A 542 58.19 3.16 35.14
N ALA A 543 59.17 2.25 35.20
CA ALA A 543 60.27 2.33 36.15
C ALA A 543 61.37 3.29 35.63
N ASP A 544 62.05 3.98 36.54
CA ASP A 544 63.27 4.73 36.21
C ASP A 544 64.51 3.87 36.50
N GLY A 545 64.67 2.79 35.74
CA GLY A 545 65.70 1.77 35.96
C GLY A 545 65.22 0.57 36.79
N ILE A 546 65.89 -0.58 36.60
CA ILE A 546 65.47 -1.87 37.20
C ILE A 546 65.49 -1.85 38.74
N GLU A 547 66.41 -1.09 39.35
CA GLU A 547 66.50 -0.95 40.80
C GLU A 547 65.26 -0.25 41.40
N ASN A 548 64.54 0.53 40.58
CA ASN A 548 63.34 1.27 40.95
C ASN A 548 62.04 0.54 40.50
N ALA A 549 62.12 -0.74 40.14
CA ALA A 549 60.96 -1.50 39.69
C ALA A 549 59.83 -1.56 40.74
N ALA A 550 60.16 -1.59 42.04
CA ALA A 550 59.16 -1.58 43.11
C ALA A 550 58.36 -0.28 43.20
N THR A 551 58.86 0.83 42.67
CA THR A 551 58.17 2.13 42.67
C THR A 551 57.60 2.50 41.30
N ALA A 552 57.65 1.58 40.32
CA ALA A 552 57.13 1.78 38.97
C ALA A 552 55.64 2.17 38.93
N ALA A 553 55.23 2.91 37.91
CA ALA A 553 53.87 3.41 37.76
C ALA A 553 52.82 2.27 37.59
N THR A 554 53.22 1.14 37.02
CA THR A 554 52.39 -0.06 36.90
C THR A 554 53.14 -1.27 37.45
N ARG A 555 52.48 -2.07 38.30
CA ARG A 555 53.05 -3.25 38.96
C ARG A 555 52.03 -4.38 39.03
N ILE A 556 52.47 -5.61 38.78
CA ILE A 556 51.69 -6.84 38.97
C ILE A 556 52.55 -7.81 39.79
N TYR A 557 51.99 -8.34 40.87
CA TYR A 557 52.68 -9.24 41.80
C TYR A 557 52.24 -10.71 41.64
N GLU A 558 52.97 -11.63 42.26
CA GLU A 558 52.76 -13.08 42.12
C GLU A 558 51.41 -13.56 42.66
N ASP A 559 50.82 -12.85 43.63
CA ASP A 559 49.48 -13.12 44.15
C ASP A 559 48.35 -12.58 43.26
N GLY A 560 48.68 -11.96 42.12
CA GLY A 560 47.74 -11.34 41.19
C GLY A 560 47.36 -9.89 41.55
N HIS A 561 47.97 -9.30 42.58
CA HIS A 561 47.74 -7.89 42.93
C HIS A 561 48.27 -6.97 41.83
N VAL A 562 47.49 -5.94 41.49
CA VAL A 562 47.79 -4.97 40.43
C VAL A 562 47.74 -3.56 41.00
N GLU A 563 48.81 -2.79 40.77
CA GLU A 563 48.89 -1.36 41.11
C GLU A 563 49.12 -0.55 39.85
N MET A 564 48.31 0.49 39.64
CA MET A 564 48.42 1.41 38.51
C MET A 564 48.25 2.85 39.00
N ALA A 565 49.23 3.71 38.73
CA ALA A 565 49.20 5.11 39.13
C ALA A 565 48.13 5.93 38.38
N SER A 566 47.86 5.59 37.10
CA SER A 566 46.74 6.10 36.31
C SER A 566 46.35 5.08 35.24
N GLY A 567 45.08 5.05 34.84
CA GLY A 567 44.61 4.13 33.80
C GLY A 567 43.23 4.50 33.27
N ILE A 568 43.06 4.40 31.95
CA ILE A 568 41.75 4.43 31.28
C ILE A 568 41.47 3.01 30.80
N PHE A 569 40.41 2.40 31.31
CA PHE A 569 39.95 1.08 30.87
C PHE A 569 38.91 1.27 29.76
N SER A 570 39.25 0.89 28.53
CA SER A 570 38.35 1.00 27.36
C SER A 570 37.27 -0.08 27.30
N GLY A 571 37.35 -1.10 28.16
CA GLY A 571 36.35 -2.17 28.31
C GLY A 571 35.45 -2.01 29.53
N TYR A 572 34.60 -3.00 29.78
CA TYR A 572 33.72 -3.03 30.95
C TYR A 572 34.46 -3.59 32.17
N SER A 573 34.71 -2.75 33.18
CA SER A 573 35.13 -3.24 34.50
C SER A 573 33.92 -3.79 35.24
N LYS A 574 33.93 -5.10 35.55
CA LYS A 574 32.89 -5.77 36.34
C LYS A 574 33.51 -6.34 37.61
N VAL A 575 33.21 -5.72 38.75
CA VAL A 575 33.57 -6.28 40.06
C VAL A 575 32.49 -7.29 40.46
N GLN A 576 32.84 -8.57 40.49
CA GLN A 576 31.91 -9.64 40.81
C GLN A 576 31.44 -9.56 42.27
N PHE A 577 30.18 -9.90 42.50
CA PHE A 577 29.68 -10.16 43.84
C PHE A 577 30.18 -11.54 44.34
N LYS A 578 30.51 -11.61 45.63
CA LYS A 578 31.01 -12.80 46.33
C LYS A 578 30.16 -13.13 47.54
N TYR A 579 30.02 -14.40 47.89
CA TYR A 579 29.36 -14.79 49.14
C TYR A 579 30.29 -14.57 50.33
N PHE A 580 29.74 -14.45 51.55
CA PHE A 580 30.56 -14.34 52.77
C PHE A 580 31.48 -15.55 52.99
N THR A 581 31.12 -16.71 52.44
CA THR A 581 31.90 -17.95 52.50
C THR A 581 33.04 -18.00 51.48
N ASP A 582 33.08 -17.07 50.52
CA ASP A 582 34.13 -17.03 49.51
C ASP A 582 35.42 -16.41 50.07
N GLU A 583 36.57 -16.86 49.55
CA GLU A 583 37.89 -16.35 49.93
C GLU A 583 37.97 -14.82 49.76
N GLY A 584 38.40 -14.11 50.79
CA GLY A 584 38.41 -12.64 50.85
C GLY A 584 37.46 -12.02 51.88
N THR A 585 36.67 -12.86 52.57
CA THR A 585 36.00 -12.52 53.83
C THR A 585 36.45 -13.53 54.90
N ASP A 586 36.96 -13.06 56.03
CA ASP A 586 37.59 -13.94 57.02
C ASP A 586 36.56 -14.42 58.04
N TYR A 587 36.26 -15.72 58.05
CA TYR A 587 35.35 -16.33 59.03
C TYR A 587 36.10 -16.78 60.29
N ASN A 588 35.71 -16.23 61.45
CA ASN A 588 36.23 -16.66 62.74
C ASN A 588 35.31 -17.71 63.37
N ALA A 589 35.74 -18.98 63.35
CA ALA A 589 34.95 -20.10 63.84
C ALA A 589 34.61 -20.04 65.35
N SER A 590 35.45 -19.38 66.17
CA SER A 590 35.24 -19.24 67.62
C SER A 590 34.14 -18.24 67.96
N THR A 591 34.04 -17.14 67.20
CA THR A 591 33.04 -16.08 67.43
C THR A 591 31.84 -16.17 66.49
N ARG A 592 31.92 -17.00 65.45
CA ARG A 592 30.94 -17.12 64.36
C ARG A 592 30.67 -15.80 63.63
N LYS A 593 31.70 -14.96 63.50
CA LYS A 593 31.63 -13.65 62.83
C LYS A 593 32.52 -13.63 61.59
N TYR A 594 32.05 -12.95 60.55
CA TYR A 594 32.83 -12.64 59.36
C TYR A 594 33.52 -11.29 59.53
N THR A 595 34.71 -11.13 58.96
CA THR A 595 35.42 -9.84 58.89
C THR A 595 35.73 -9.53 57.43
N LEU A 596 35.35 -8.32 57.00
CA LEU A 596 35.64 -7.85 55.66
C LEU A 596 37.16 -7.64 55.48
N ASN A 597 37.74 -8.20 54.42
CA ASN A 597 39.16 -8.10 54.12
C ASN A 597 39.40 -7.66 52.65
N ARG A 598 39.02 -8.50 51.67
CA ARG A 598 39.28 -8.25 50.24
C ARG A 598 38.01 -8.20 49.38
N ASN A 599 36.91 -8.80 49.83
CA ASN A 599 35.67 -8.87 49.06
C ASN A 599 34.74 -7.70 49.39
N PHE A 600 34.78 -6.65 48.57
CA PHE A 600 33.97 -5.45 48.80
C PHE A 600 32.60 -5.46 48.10
N ASN A 601 32.31 -6.43 47.23
CA ASN A 601 30.97 -6.67 46.69
C ASN A 601 30.45 -8.00 47.22
N LEU A 602 29.55 -7.95 48.19
CA LEU A 602 29.12 -9.11 48.95
C LEU A 602 27.64 -9.44 48.74
N ILE A 603 27.34 -10.74 48.66
CA ILE A 603 25.99 -11.30 48.71
C ILE A 603 25.81 -12.04 50.02
N ALA A 604 24.77 -11.68 50.74
CA ALA A 604 24.28 -12.49 51.85
C ALA A 604 23.18 -13.44 51.35
N ASN A 605 23.38 -14.74 51.55
CA ASN A 605 22.40 -15.76 51.19
C ASN A 605 21.28 -15.82 52.26
N GLY A 606 20.03 -15.83 51.83
CA GLY A 606 18.86 -15.90 52.71
C GLY A 606 18.53 -17.28 53.26
N ALA A 607 19.24 -18.32 52.81
CA ALA A 607 18.92 -19.72 53.07
C ALA A 607 19.85 -20.41 54.09
N ASP A 608 20.43 -19.67 55.04
CA ASP A 608 21.26 -20.26 56.09
C ASP A 608 20.39 -20.63 57.30
N PHE A 609 19.81 -21.83 57.26
CA PHE A 609 18.83 -22.29 58.24
C PHE A 609 19.53 -22.74 59.54
N GLY A 610 19.37 -21.97 60.61
CA GLY A 610 19.88 -22.34 61.95
C GLY A 610 20.59 -21.23 62.73
N SER A 611 20.83 -20.06 62.11
CA SER A 611 21.25 -18.84 62.80
C SER A 611 20.29 -17.70 62.47
N PHE A 612 19.91 -16.89 63.46
CA PHE A 612 19.01 -15.73 63.26
C PHE A 612 19.78 -14.43 62.98
N ILE A 613 21.10 -14.41 63.17
CA ILE A 613 21.95 -13.24 62.93
C ILE A 613 23.26 -13.70 62.27
N VAL A 614 23.72 -12.94 61.27
CA VAL A 614 25.04 -13.04 60.65
C VAL A 614 25.80 -11.74 60.92
N TRP A 615 27.02 -11.85 61.45
CA TRP A 615 27.88 -10.70 61.75
C TRP A 615 28.90 -10.47 60.66
N LEU A 616 29.01 -9.23 60.21
CA LEU A 616 30.09 -8.75 59.36
C LEU A 616 30.80 -7.58 60.05
N ASN A 617 32.01 -7.84 60.53
CA ASN A 617 32.89 -6.82 61.08
C ASN A 617 33.52 -6.03 59.92
N LEU A 618 33.36 -4.72 59.97
CA LEU A 618 34.00 -3.79 59.07
C LEU A 618 35.36 -3.39 59.65
N PRO A 619 36.45 -3.45 58.86
CA PRO A 619 37.78 -3.09 59.33
C PRO A 619 37.85 -1.59 59.57
N VAL A 620 38.61 -1.18 60.59
CA VAL A 620 38.70 0.21 61.04
C VAL A 620 40.05 0.86 60.73
N SER A 621 40.96 0.17 60.03
CA SER A 621 42.29 0.67 59.68
C SER A 621 42.23 1.71 58.56
N ALA A 622 43.10 2.72 58.60
CA ALA A 622 43.24 3.70 57.52
C ALA A 622 43.58 3.08 56.14
N GLU A 623 44.10 1.86 56.09
CA GLU A 623 44.35 1.13 54.84
C GLU A 623 43.09 0.89 54.00
N TYR A 624 41.91 0.93 54.61
CA TYR A 624 40.64 0.73 53.92
C TYR A 624 40.02 2.02 53.40
N ILE A 625 40.60 3.20 53.68
CA ILE A 625 40.08 4.49 53.20
C ILE A 625 39.95 4.46 51.67
N GLY A 626 38.80 4.89 51.16
CA GLY A 626 38.46 4.85 49.73
C GLY A 626 37.80 3.54 49.29
N SER A 627 37.74 2.52 50.15
CA SER A 627 37.04 1.26 49.85
C SER A 627 35.52 1.48 49.82
N VAL A 628 34.86 0.97 48.78
CA VAL A 628 33.41 0.97 48.64
C VAL A 628 32.89 -0.45 48.83
N VAL A 629 32.12 -0.67 49.88
CA VAL A 629 31.45 -1.95 50.14
C VAL A 629 30.04 -1.90 49.57
N ASN A 630 29.69 -2.82 48.68
CA ASN A 630 28.32 -3.09 48.27
C ASN A 630 27.87 -4.40 48.93
N LEU A 631 26.81 -4.33 49.71
CA LEU A 631 26.15 -5.49 50.30
C LEU A 631 24.79 -5.66 49.64
N TYR A 632 24.65 -6.73 48.85
CA TYR A 632 23.37 -7.20 48.36
C TYR A 632 22.85 -8.30 49.28
N ASP A 633 21.86 -7.97 50.08
CA ASP A 633 21.11 -8.91 50.87
C ASP A 633 19.90 -9.41 50.04
N CYS A 634 19.93 -10.69 49.63
CA CYS A 634 18.89 -11.28 48.79
C CYS A 634 17.48 -11.06 49.41
N PRO A 635 16.51 -10.51 48.65
CA PRO A 635 15.17 -10.22 49.17
C PRO A 635 14.28 -11.47 49.29
N ILE A 636 14.64 -12.59 48.66
CA ILE A 636 13.90 -13.86 48.77
C ILE A 636 14.29 -14.52 50.09
N ARG A 637 13.54 -14.21 51.16
CA ARG A 637 13.81 -14.63 52.54
C ARG A 637 12.59 -15.35 53.15
N THR A 638 12.83 -16.24 54.11
CA THR A 638 11.78 -16.92 54.91
C THR A 638 11.80 -16.38 56.35
N ARG A 639 10.80 -16.71 57.18
CA ARG A 639 10.77 -16.32 58.61
C ARG A 639 12.00 -16.78 59.42
N SER A 640 12.78 -17.73 58.90
CA SER A 640 13.98 -18.27 59.55
C SER A 640 15.28 -17.72 58.96
N SER A 641 15.21 -16.74 58.06
CA SER A 641 16.39 -16.13 57.46
C SER A 641 17.08 -15.17 58.43
N PRO A 642 18.43 -15.16 58.50
CA PRO A 642 19.14 -14.30 59.45
C PRO A 642 19.12 -12.82 59.06
N ASN A 643 19.15 -11.94 60.06
CA ASN A 643 19.49 -10.52 59.92
C ASN A 643 21.01 -10.34 59.80
N ILE A 644 21.46 -9.27 59.16
CA ILE A 644 22.88 -8.96 59.04
C ILE A 644 23.22 -7.81 59.97
N VAL A 645 24.15 -8.06 60.89
CA VAL A 645 24.72 -7.02 61.76
C VAL A 645 26.07 -6.59 61.21
N LEU A 646 26.18 -5.32 60.84
CA LEU A 646 27.45 -4.68 60.50
C LEU A 646 28.04 -4.04 61.74
N ALA A 647 29.31 -4.32 62.03
CA ALA A 647 29.98 -3.86 63.23
C ALA A 647 31.32 -3.20 62.92
N ALA A 648 31.51 -1.96 63.39
CA ALA A 648 32.77 -1.23 63.39
C ALA A 648 33.08 -0.82 64.84
N ASP A 649 33.30 -1.81 65.70
CA ASP A 649 33.50 -1.65 67.15
C ASP A 649 34.89 -1.08 67.47
N ASP A 650 35.05 0.24 67.42
CA ASP A 650 36.25 0.95 67.84
C ASP A 650 35.88 2.37 68.28
N THR A 651 36.49 2.88 69.35
CA THR A 651 36.15 4.20 69.93
C THR A 651 36.54 5.38 69.05
N GLN A 652 37.40 5.15 68.06
CA GLN A 652 37.86 6.15 67.08
C GLN A 652 37.35 5.83 65.66
N SER A 653 36.40 4.91 65.52
CA SER A 653 35.74 4.54 64.26
C SER A 653 34.22 4.42 64.47
N GLY A 654 33.53 3.93 63.45
CA GLY A 654 32.13 3.57 63.50
C GLY A 654 31.46 3.69 62.14
N ILE A 655 30.15 3.44 62.14
CA ILE A 655 29.29 3.48 60.97
C ILE A 655 28.45 4.77 61.04
N VAL A 656 28.66 5.67 60.10
CA VAL A 656 27.91 6.94 60.01
C VAL A 656 26.69 6.72 59.14
N THR A 657 25.51 6.91 59.72
CA THR A 657 24.21 6.66 59.08
C THR A 657 23.21 7.76 59.41
N THR A 658 22.05 7.74 58.75
CA THR A 658 20.95 8.66 59.05
C THR A 658 20.25 8.41 60.39
N LEU A 659 20.56 7.31 61.08
CA LEU A 659 19.85 6.85 62.27
C LEU A 659 20.20 7.64 63.53
N LYS A 660 21.40 8.24 63.61
CA LYS A 660 21.86 8.99 64.78
C LYS A 660 22.40 10.36 64.36
N LYS A 661 21.70 11.41 64.77
CA LYS A 661 22.15 12.80 64.57
C LYS A 661 22.90 13.31 65.79
N ASP A 662 23.72 14.33 65.59
CA ASP A 662 24.32 15.08 66.69
C ASP A 662 23.26 15.87 67.49
N ALA A 663 23.67 16.43 68.63
CA ALA A 663 22.78 17.18 69.52
C ALA A 663 22.15 18.43 68.88
N TYR A 664 22.69 18.89 67.75
CA TYR A 664 22.23 20.07 67.02
C TYR A 664 21.44 19.71 65.74
N GLY A 665 21.34 18.41 65.41
CA GLY A 665 20.69 17.91 64.19
C GLY A 665 21.44 18.21 62.89
N MET A 666 22.67 18.72 62.97
CA MET A 666 23.45 19.28 61.85
C MET A 666 24.43 18.29 61.22
N GLY A 667 24.75 17.21 61.93
CA GLY A 667 25.61 16.12 61.47
C GLY A 667 25.13 14.76 61.94
N TYR A 668 25.74 13.70 61.40
CA TYR A 668 25.47 12.30 61.77
C TYR A 668 26.60 11.78 62.65
N LEU A 669 26.25 11.15 63.77
CA LEU A 669 27.23 10.56 64.69
C LEU A 669 27.47 9.09 64.30
N PRO A 670 28.73 8.62 64.39
CA PRO A 670 29.01 7.20 64.17
C PRO A 670 28.29 6.34 65.22
N VAL A 671 27.75 5.22 64.77
CA VAL A 671 27.24 4.14 65.62
C VAL A 671 28.16 2.93 65.49
N PRO A 672 28.38 2.16 66.56
CA PRO A 672 29.27 1.01 66.51
C PRO A 672 28.70 -0.11 65.63
N ARG A 673 27.37 -0.28 65.62
CA ARG A 673 26.69 -1.41 64.97
C ARG A 673 25.36 -1.00 64.36
N ILE A 674 25.03 -1.61 63.23
CA ILE A 674 23.71 -1.51 62.60
C ILE A 674 23.21 -2.90 62.22
N GLU A 675 21.91 -3.09 62.34
CA GLU A 675 21.20 -4.29 61.90
C GLU A 675 20.43 -3.98 60.62
N THR A 676 20.55 -4.88 59.65
CA THR A 676 19.96 -4.73 58.32
C THR A 676 19.29 -6.01 57.87
N TYR A 677 18.26 -5.87 57.04
CA TYR A 677 17.51 -6.99 56.50
C TYR A 677 17.00 -6.70 55.08
N GLY A 678 17.32 -7.59 54.14
CA GLY A 678 16.74 -7.70 52.79
C GLY A 678 16.81 -6.42 51.96
N GLY A 679 17.75 -6.34 51.01
CA GLY A 679 17.90 -5.20 50.11
C GLY A 679 19.34 -4.91 49.69
N LEU A 680 19.63 -3.66 49.34
CA LEU A 680 20.96 -3.21 48.92
C LEU A 680 21.47 -2.10 49.83
N LEU A 681 22.71 -2.24 50.29
CA LEU A 681 23.41 -1.25 51.10
C LEU A 681 24.80 -0.98 50.51
N GLN A 682 25.20 0.29 50.46
CA GLN A 682 26.55 0.68 50.11
C GLN A 682 27.18 1.51 51.23
N LEU A 683 28.45 1.22 51.54
CA LEU A 683 29.26 1.99 52.47
C LEU A 683 30.56 2.42 51.81
N LEU A 684 31.03 3.63 52.16
CA LEU A 684 32.34 4.16 51.78
C LEU A 684 33.18 4.34 53.05
N ALA A 685 34.38 3.78 53.05
CA ALA A 685 35.37 4.06 54.09
C ALA A 685 36.01 5.43 53.85
N VAL A 686 35.93 6.32 54.84
CA VAL A 686 36.51 7.67 54.82
C VAL A 686 37.48 7.85 55.99
N PRO A 687 38.40 8.84 55.95
CA PRO A 687 39.29 9.11 57.06
C PRO A 687 38.52 9.40 58.35
N SER A 688 38.95 8.82 59.48
CA SER A 688 38.36 9.16 60.78
C SER A 688 38.84 10.54 61.24
N PRO A 689 37.94 11.44 61.68
CA PRO A 689 38.33 12.72 62.27
C PRO A 689 38.99 12.53 63.65
N TYR A 690 38.86 11.35 64.26
CA TYR A 690 39.37 11.06 65.60
C TYR A 690 40.78 10.44 65.59
N SER A 691 41.25 9.95 64.44
CA SER A 691 42.55 9.29 64.32
C SER A 691 43.02 9.19 62.86
N SER A 692 44.29 9.54 62.61
CA SER A 692 44.90 9.46 61.27
C SER A 692 45.21 8.04 60.81
N VAL A 693 45.11 7.05 61.71
CA VAL A 693 45.37 5.63 61.40
C VAL A 693 44.09 4.80 61.34
N LYS A 694 42.91 5.45 61.40
CA LYS A 694 41.61 4.78 61.38
C LYS A 694 40.71 5.32 60.25
N CYS A 695 39.79 4.49 59.79
CA CYS A 695 38.70 4.87 58.89
C CYS A 695 37.35 4.86 59.60
N MET A 696 36.33 5.49 59.03
CA MET A 696 34.92 5.34 59.39
C MET A 696 34.13 4.92 58.16
N TRP A 697 33.00 4.23 58.36
CA TRP A 697 32.17 3.74 57.27
C TRP A 697 30.92 4.60 57.11
N HIS A 698 30.85 5.38 56.04
CA HIS A 698 29.68 6.19 55.72
C HIS A 698 28.73 5.38 54.84
N VAL A 699 27.47 5.26 55.25
CA VAL A 699 26.44 4.68 54.39
C VAL A 699 26.12 5.68 53.28
N THR A 700 26.46 5.34 52.03
CA THR A 700 26.28 6.18 50.84
C THR A 700 25.01 5.85 50.06
N TYR A 701 24.54 4.60 50.16
CA TYR A 701 23.27 4.17 49.60
C TYR A 701 22.60 3.17 50.52
N GLN A 702 21.30 3.31 50.74
CA GLN A 702 20.53 2.43 51.61
C GLN A 702 19.14 2.18 51.01
N MET A 703 18.87 0.91 50.69
CA MET A 703 17.57 0.39 50.30
C MET A 703 17.40 -0.98 50.96
N MET A 704 17.17 -0.97 52.28
CA MET A 704 16.98 -2.18 53.09
C MET A 704 15.56 -2.22 53.65
N SER A 705 14.98 -3.42 53.76
CA SER A 705 13.64 -3.63 54.35
C SER A 705 13.63 -3.34 55.84
N GLU A 706 14.72 -3.68 56.54
CA GLU A 706 15.00 -3.16 57.88
C GLU A 706 16.39 -2.52 57.93
N PHE A 707 16.50 -1.42 58.66
CA PHE A 707 17.74 -0.68 58.88
C PHE A 707 17.63 0.08 60.21
N ARG A 708 18.30 -0.41 61.25
CA ARG A 708 18.25 0.17 62.60
C ARG A 708 19.58 0.05 63.33
N ILE A 709 19.74 0.83 64.39
CA ILE A 709 20.90 0.69 65.30
C ILE A 709 20.73 -0.65 66.01
N TYR A 710 21.78 -1.46 66.02
CA TYR A 710 21.78 -2.72 66.75
C TYR A 710 22.24 -2.46 68.18
N GLU A 711 21.37 -2.76 69.14
CA GLU A 711 21.64 -2.75 70.57
C GLU A 711 21.56 -4.21 71.04
N GLU A 712 22.58 -4.69 71.75
CA GLU A 712 22.66 -6.09 72.23
C GLU A 712 21.60 -6.43 73.28
#